data_AF-A0A821CBM7-F1
#
_entry.id   AF-A0A821CBM7-F1
#
_cell.length_a   1.000
_cell.length_b   1.000
_cell.length_c   1.000
_cell.angle_alpha   90.00
_cell.angle_beta   90.00
_cell.angle_gamma   90.00
#
_symmetry.space_group_name_H-M   'P 1'
#
loop_
_entity.id
_entity.type
_entity.pdbx_description
1 polymer ?
#
loop_
_entity_poly.entity_id
_entity_poly.type
_entity_poly.pdbx_seq_one_letter_code
_entity_poly.pdbx_strand_id
1 'polypeptide(L)'
;MVPQHIVALTYNSVLGLLWRSVCGKRKDTHRDQLVAMLSKTLNIMAIDTALKNDADIVRAWVEESYNSKESILVTIAEVKEHVPALVLTLDRKMSKTELLEITRSCSPQTIRNVMSLLNHLTVVNDLENLPENYLPLNMNDDDLFQLLPHLLAEGLIFSLRPAAIIAMLCILSKNGILHQRATQFLTSIKGKWIDFEQTENYTYNLCKICVQLLQFFTEEEQSFFKKLYIVGGIKINASTRINIEQPFTPTVKTVRHDTKICCKTCNILRSTTLYPDIGKSSCALCLPENDLQNLPEPCSEEMSHLVECKKCSCLYAIVQYEKLSSSPKCYYCRDLGRDAPYRRCTGCQNKYVHYDSTKLIPMPGEEYTFLCAECQHSANNRATSNGEVSISALINENKKILFKYLNINVKDDIDIFSRDWSLFKLRDKVELLRSKIVNSTPQSTSSVVLTFKNKLIFDPAAVFSQIRSWIRSGRSEIVTCYICCDDIPRDRMNATCSNKLCLAEACAECLTKWYEVVQPGGIVLIAHLSCPFCKHAPNGNILKRYNKQACTILRSDKKNDYDEHWYYGWCLDCYKIKKAQEKVCMADGEIPQLEDFVCNECDEKRKPSIPIDVKYCPGINQTTNNVCGVAVSKNGGCNHITCSACNSHWCWLCVTTYKRIYEHLMAAHGNFGFEIDGHENFFDDYYD
;
A
#
# COMPACT_ATOMS: atom_id res chain seq x y z
N MET A 1 1.97 28.58 17.70
CA MET A 1 2.90 28.44 18.84
C MET A 1 4.27 28.19 18.25
N VAL A 2 5.30 28.81 18.81
CA VAL A 2 6.70 28.65 18.37
C VAL A 2 7.35 27.62 19.31
N PRO A 3 8.26 26.73 18.84
CA PRO A 3 8.89 25.70 19.66
C PRO A 3 9.41 26.19 21.02
N GLN A 4 10.15 27.31 21.02
CA GLN A 4 10.71 27.92 22.24
C GLN A 4 9.65 28.27 23.29
N HIS A 5 8.47 28.75 22.87
CA HIS A 5 7.39 29.10 23.80
C HIS A 5 6.75 27.86 24.42
N ILE A 6 6.73 26.72 23.72
CA ILE A 6 6.15 25.48 24.25
C ILE A 6 7.10 24.87 25.28
N VAL A 7 8.41 24.88 24.99
CA VAL A 7 9.43 24.44 25.97
C VAL A 7 9.38 25.34 27.21
N ALA A 8 9.15 26.65 27.04
CA ALA A 8 8.98 27.54 28.19
C ALA A 8 7.80 27.17 29.12
N LEU A 9 6.76 26.49 28.61
CA LEU A 9 5.65 26.02 29.45
C LEU A 9 6.08 24.91 30.41
N THR A 10 7.16 24.18 30.11
CA THR A 10 7.57 23.02 30.90
C THR A 10 8.29 23.38 32.19
N TYR A 11 8.72 24.64 32.35
CA TYR A 11 9.41 25.11 33.57
C TYR A 11 8.50 25.19 34.80
N ASN A 12 7.17 25.14 34.64
CA ASN A 12 6.23 25.22 35.75
C ASN A 12 5.15 24.14 35.64
N SER A 13 5.04 23.29 36.67
CA SER A 13 4.04 22.21 36.75
C SER A 13 2.60 22.73 36.78
N VAL A 14 2.35 23.93 37.31
CA VAL A 14 1.02 24.58 37.34
C VAL A 14 0.49 24.83 35.92
N LEU A 15 1.38 25.15 34.97
CA LEU A 15 0.98 25.32 33.57
C LEU A 15 0.46 24.01 32.97
N GLY A 16 0.91 22.86 33.49
CA GLY A 16 0.40 21.54 33.11
C GLY A 16 -1.04 21.36 33.59
N LEU A 17 -1.32 21.72 34.84
CA LEU A 17 -2.69 21.69 35.40
C LEU A 17 -3.63 22.65 34.65
N LEU A 18 -3.15 23.85 34.30
CA LEU A 18 -3.91 24.80 33.49
C LEU A 18 -4.17 24.25 32.09
N TRP A 19 -3.17 23.62 31.46
CA TRP A 19 -3.34 22.93 30.18
C TRP A 19 -4.39 21.82 30.27
N ARG A 20 -4.41 21.04 31.35
CA ARG A 20 -5.46 20.04 31.62
C ARG A 20 -6.83 20.67 31.79
N SER A 21 -6.93 21.79 32.49
CA SER A 21 -8.18 22.56 32.63
C SER A 21 -8.70 23.06 31.28
N VAL A 22 -7.82 23.62 30.44
CA VAL A 22 -8.15 24.00 29.05
C VAL A 22 -8.61 22.78 28.25
N CYS A 23 -7.90 21.65 28.35
CA CYS A 23 -8.29 20.41 27.68
C CYS A 23 -9.66 19.89 28.13
N GLY A 24 -10.07 20.15 29.37
CA GLY A 24 -11.36 19.80 29.94
C GLY A 24 -12.53 20.64 29.41
N LYS A 25 -12.28 21.87 28.94
CA LYS A 25 -13.30 22.77 28.37
C LYS A 25 -13.66 22.42 26.92
N ARG A 26 -14.28 21.25 26.73
CA ARG A 26 -14.60 20.70 25.40
C ARG A 26 -15.62 21.50 24.57
N LYS A 27 -16.42 22.36 25.22
CA LYS A 27 -17.41 23.23 24.55
C LYS A 27 -16.83 24.54 24.02
N ASP A 28 -15.56 24.85 24.34
CA ASP A 28 -14.89 26.07 23.90
C ASP A 28 -14.20 25.87 22.54
N THR A 29 -14.58 26.64 21.52
CA THR A 29 -14.00 26.53 20.17
C THR A 29 -12.52 26.91 20.12
N HIS A 30 -12.02 27.72 21.07
CA HIS A 30 -10.61 28.09 21.15
C HIS A 30 -9.73 26.91 21.59
N ARG A 31 -10.29 25.95 22.34
CA ARG A 31 -9.58 24.75 22.79
C ARG A 31 -9.06 23.95 21.59
N ASP A 32 -9.88 23.76 20.56
CA ASP A 32 -9.50 22.96 19.38
C ASP A 32 -8.35 23.61 18.60
N GLN A 33 -8.38 24.94 18.49
CA GLN A 33 -7.29 25.70 17.87
C GLN A 33 -5.99 25.54 18.66
N LEU A 34 -6.04 25.67 19.99
CA LEU A 34 -4.87 25.49 20.87
C LEU A 34 -4.28 24.08 20.80
N VAL A 35 -5.13 23.05 20.85
CA VAL A 35 -4.69 21.65 20.75
C VAL A 35 -4.10 21.33 19.38
N ALA A 36 -4.69 21.85 18.29
CA ALA A 36 -4.17 21.68 16.95
C ALA A 36 -2.82 22.39 16.76
N MET A 37 -2.68 23.61 17.30
CA MET A 37 -1.43 24.37 17.28
C MET A 37 -0.32 23.67 18.06
N LEU A 38 -0.61 23.16 19.26
CA LEU A 38 0.37 22.41 20.05
C LEU A 38 0.80 21.13 19.32
N SER A 39 -0.17 20.34 18.82
CA SER A 39 0.10 19.08 18.11
C SER A 39 0.93 19.31 16.84
N LYS A 40 0.60 20.35 16.05
CA LYS A 40 1.36 20.71 14.85
C LYS A 40 2.80 21.07 15.19
N THR A 41 3.00 21.84 16.26
CA THR A 41 4.34 22.30 16.65
C THR A 41 5.19 21.16 17.20
N LEU A 42 4.60 20.26 18.01
CA LEU A 42 5.27 19.04 18.48
C LEU A 42 5.69 18.12 17.33
N ASN A 43 4.85 17.96 16.30
CA ASN A 43 5.21 17.17 15.12
C ASN A 43 6.39 17.78 14.35
N ILE A 44 6.46 19.11 14.25
CA ILE A 44 7.60 19.81 13.63
C ILE A 44 8.87 19.56 14.46
N MET A 45 8.80 19.74 15.77
CA MET A 45 9.93 19.54 16.68
C MET A 45 10.43 18.08 16.71
N ALA A 46 9.53 17.10 16.51
CA ALA A 46 9.90 15.68 16.51
C ALA A 46 10.64 15.24 15.23
N ILE A 47 10.45 15.95 14.11
CA ILE A 47 11.12 15.67 12.83
C ILE A 47 12.50 16.33 12.79
N ASP A 48 12.63 17.50 13.41
CA ASP A 48 13.88 18.24 13.47
C ASP A 48 14.83 17.63 14.53
N THR A 49 15.95 17.05 14.07
CA THR A 49 16.97 16.45 14.93
C THR A 49 17.55 17.42 15.96
N ALA A 50 17.56 18.73 15.68
CA ALA A 50 18.06 19.74 16.62
C ALA A 50 17.06 20.04 17.76
N LEU A 51 15.76 19.83 17.53
CA LEU A 51 14.68 20.12 18.49
C LEU A 51 14.09 18.86 19.14
N LYS A 52 14.65 17.68 18.85
CA LYS A 52 14.14 16.40 19.33
C LYS A 52 14.18 16.30 20.86
N ASN A 53 15.26 16.74 21.50
CA ASN A 53 15.39 16.77 22.97
C ASN A 53 14.32 17.67 23.60
N ASP A 54 14.10 18.86 23.03
CA ASP A 54 13.05 19.78 23.47
C ASP A 54 11.66 19.17 23.34
N ALA A 55 11.41 18.43 22.25
CA ALA A 55 10.16 17.71 22.05
C ALA A 55 9.94 16.61 23.10
N ASP A 56 11.02 15.93 23.52
CA ASP A 56 10.99 14.89 24.55
C ASP A 56 10.71 15.49 25.94
N ILE A 57 11.30 16.64 26.27
CA ILE A 57 11.02 17.41 27.51
C ILE A 57 9.54 17.79 27.58
N VAL A 58 8.98 18.33 26.49
CA VAL A 58 7.56 18.70 26.46
C VAL A 58 6.66 17.48 26.58
N ARG A 59 7.02 16.35 25.98
CA ARG A 59 6.26 15.09 26.14
C ARG A 59 6.28 14.59 27.58
N ALA A 60 7.44 14.62 28.25
CA ALA A 60 7.55 14.26 29.66
C ALA A 60 6.72 15.19 30.56
N TRP A 61 6.73 16.50 30.29
CA TRP A 61 5.89 17.46 31.02
C TRP A 61 4.39 17.23 30.81
N VAL A 62 3.97 16.90 29.59
CA VAL A 62 2.57 16.52 29.32
C VAL A 62 2.21 15.24 30.08
N GLU A 63 3.09 14.24 30.14
CA GLU A 63 2.86 13.01 30.91
C GLU A 63 2.77 13.28 32.42
N GLU A 64 3.60 14.18 32.94
CA GLU A 64 3.56 14.57 34.35
C GLU A 64 2.30 15.37 34.70
N SER A 65 1.71 16.10 33.75
CA SER A 65 0.42 16.78 33.96
C SER A 65 -0.76 15.82 34.24
N TYR A 66 -0.60 14.52 34.00
CA TYR A 66 -1.56 13.48 34.38
C TYR A 66 -1.30 12.90 35.77
N ASN A 67 -0.24 13.32 36.48
CA ASN A 67 0.03 12.88 37.84
C ASN A 67 -0.92 13.57 38.83
N SER A 68 -1.84 12.80 39.40
CA SER A 68 -2.77 13.25 40.44
C SER A 68 -2.57 12.49 41.75
N LYS A 69 -1.36 11.96 42.01
CA LYS A 69 -1.05 11.13 43.18
C LYS A 69 -1.54 11.74 44.50
N GLU A 70 -1.29 13.03 44.73
CA GLU A 70 -1.74 13.72 45.95
C GLU A 70 -3.26 13.68 46.10
N SER A 71 -4.01 13.99 45.03
CA SER A 71 -5.47 13.93 45.04
C SER A 71 -5.99 12.52 45.30
N ILE A 72 -5.32 11.49 44.79
CA ILE A 72 -5.68 10.08 45.01
C ILE A 72 -5.52 9.71 46.47
N LEU A 73 -4.39 10.09 47.08
CA LEU A 73 -4.11 9.80 48.49
C LEU A 73 -5.12 10.48 49.43
N VAL A 74 -5.57 11.70 49.10
CA VAL A 74 -6.64 12.38 49.83
C VAL A 74 -7.94 11.57 49.78
N THR A 75 -8.37 11.13 48.59
CA THR A 75 -9.58 10.32 48.44
C THR A 75 -9.47 8.96 49.16
N ILE A 76 -8.30 8.33 49.14
CA ILE A 76 -8.06 7.08 49.88
C ILE A 76 -8.16 7.32 51.41
N ALA A 77 -7.61 8.43 51.91
CA ALA A 77 -7.63 8.77 53.33
C ALA A 77 -9.03 9.07 53.88
N GLU A 78 -9.99 9.46 53.03
CA GLU A 78 -11.38 9.68 53.41
C GLU A 78 -12.16 8.37 53.65
N VAL A 79 -11.63 7.22 53.21
CA VAL A 79 -12.26 5.91 53.40
C VAL A 79 -12.07 5.42 54.84
N LYS A 80 -13.17 5.10 55.53
CA LYS A 80 -13.14 4.68 56.95
C LYS A 80 -12.33 3.40 57.21
N GLU A 81 -12.46 2.41 56.32
CA GLU A 81 -11.81 1.11 56.44
C GLU A 81 -10.92 0.87 55.22
N HIS A 82 -9.61 0.76 55.46
CA HIS A 82 -8.61 0.60 54.42
C HIS A 82 -8.44 -0.85 53.95
N VAL A 83 -8.87 -1.82 54.76
CA VAL A 83 -8.91 -3.25 54.42
C VAL A 83 -10.36 -3.75 54.41
N PRO A 84 -10.74 -4.68 53.52
CA PRO A 84 -9.88 -5.33 52.52
C PRO A 84 -9.44 -4.38 51.40
N ALA A 85 -8.21 -4.53 50.90
CA ALA A 85 -7.59 -3.65 49.91
C ALA A 85 -7.16 -4.40 48.65
N LEU A 86 -7.33 -3.77 47.49
CA LEU A 86 -6.76 -4.19 46.22
C LEU A 86 -5.30 -3.76 46.12
N VAL A 87 -4.45 -4.71 45.73
CA VAL A 87 -3.02 -4.51 45.53
C VAL A 87 -2.59 -5.19 44.24
N LEU A 88 -1.70 -4.55 43.48
CA LEU A 88 -1.00 -5.21 42.37
C LEU A 88 0.25 -5.90 42.91
N THR A 89 0.28 -7.23 42.85
CA THR A 89 1.40 -8.05 43.38
C THR A 89 2.63 -8.09 42.48
N LEU A 90 2.51 -7.59 41.25
CA LEU A 90 3.59 -7.57 40.29
C LEU A 90 4.31 -6.23 40.31
N ASP A 91 5.65 -6.26 40.36
CA ASP A 91 6.48 -5.04 40.25
C ASP A 91 6.43 -4.39 38.86
N ARG A 92 5.76 -5.03 37.90
CA ARG A 92 5.59 -4.50 36.54
C ARG A 92 4.46 -3.47 36.52
N LYS A 93 4.83 -2.20 36.37
CA LYS A 93 3.91 -1.10 36.05
C LYS A 93 3.86 -0.82 34.55
N MET A 94 2.78 -0.19 34.10
CA MET A 94 2.68 0.40 32.76
C MET A 94 2.99 1.90 32.83
N SER A 95 3.48 2.48 31.73
CA SER A 95 3.55 3.94 31.61
C SER A 95 2.13 4.55 31.53
N LYS A 96 2.00 5.82 31.92
CA LYS A 96 0.70 6.52 31.84
C LYS A 96 0.23 6.60 30.39
N THR A 97 1.15 6.80 29.45
CA THR A 97 0.86 6.84 28.01
C THR A 97 0.33 5.50 27.48
N GLU A 98 0.96 4.38 27.83
CA GLU A 98 0.49 3.04 27.45
C GLU A 98 -0.89 2.73 28.02
N LEU A 99 -1.15 3.12 29.28
CA LEU A 99 -2.45 2.89 29.91
C LEU A 99 -3.54 3.77 29.28
N LEU A 100 -3.25 5.05 29.04
CA LEU A 100 -4.17 5.96 28.34
C LEU A 100 -4.47 5.51 26.91
N GLU A 101 -3.57 4.76 26.26
CA GLU A 101 -3.80 4.24 24.92
C GLU A 101 -4.98 3.26 24.87
N ILE A 102 -5.35 2.62 25.99
CA ILE A 102 -6.55 1.78 26.06
C ILE A 102 -7.81 2.59 25.76
N THR A 103 -7.82 3.86 26.15
CA THR A 103 -8.96 4.78 25.96
C THR A 103 -9.07 5.27 24.51
N ARG A 104 -7.96 5.22 23.77
CA ARG A 104 -7.85 5.72 22.40
C ARG A 104 -8.06 4.64 21.36
N SER A 105 -7.31 3.54 21.45
CA SER A 105 -7.25 2.52 20.39
C SER A 105 -8.03 1.26 20.74
N CYS A 106 -8.11 0.90 22.03
CA CYS A 106 -8.51 -0.45 22.46
C CYS A 106 -7.78 -1.54 21.64
N SER A 107 -6.48 -1.35 21.36
CA SER A 107 -5.73 -2.31 20.55
C SER A 107 -5.66 -3.68 21.25
N PRO A 108 -5.62 -4.81 20.50
CA PRO A 108 -5.49 -6.13 21.12
C PRO A 108 -4.26 -6.26 22.02
N GLN A 109 -3.15 -5.59 21.67
CA GLN A 109 -1.94 -5.60 22.49
C GLN A 109 -2.13 -4.85 23.80
N THR A 110 -2.70 -3.64 23.76
CA THR A 110 -2.98 -2.84 24.95
C THR A 110 -3.96 -3.54 25.88
N ILE A 111 -5.02 -4.14 25.33
CA ILE A 111 -5.99 -4.93 26.10
C ILE A 111 -5.30 -6.12 26.77
N ARG A 112 -4.43 -6.85 26.07
CA ARG A 112 -3.68 -7.97 26.67
C ARG A 112 -2.81 -7.51 27.83
N ASN A 113 -2.08 -6.40 27.68
CA ASN A 113 -1.22 -5.88 28.75
C ASN A 113 -2.04 -5.50 29.98
N VAL A 114 -3.15 -4.77 29.80
CA VAL A 114 -4.02 -4.35 30.92
C VAL A 114 -4.69 -5.55 31.57
N MET A 115 -5.23 -6.49 30.80
CA MET A 115 -5.81 -7.74 31.30
C MET A 115 -4.79 -8.54 32.11
N SER A 116 -3.53 -8.60 31.66
CA SER A 116 -2.46 -9.27 32.40
C SER A 116 -2.31 -8.65 33.79
N LEU A 117 -2.23 -7.33 33.90
CA LEU A 117 -2.09 -6.67 35.20
C LEU A 117 -3.32 -6.82 36.09
N LEU A 118 -4.53 -6.70 35.52
CA LEU A 118 -5.78 -6.89 36.26
C LEU A 118 -5.91 -8.29 36.88
N ASN A 119 -5.31 -9.31 36.24
CA ASN A 119 -5.28 -10.68 36.77
C ASN A 119 -4.29 -10.88 37.93
N HIS A 120 -3.37 -9.94 38.14
CA HIS A 120 -2.42 -9.95 39.27
C HIS A 120 -2.86 -9.08 40.45
N LEU A 121 -4.08 -8.54 40.38
CA LEU A 121 -4.71 -7.88 41.52
C LEU A 121 -5.09 -8.93 42.57
N THR A 122 -4.68 -8.69 43.81
CA THR A 122 -5.03 -9.51 44.97
C THR A 122 -5.68 -8.67 46.05
N VAL A 123 -6.38 -9.36 46.95
CA VAL A 123 -6.99 -8.72 48.12
C VAL A 123 -6.13 -8.97 49.35
N VAL A 124 -5.75 -7.88 50.02
CA VAL A 124 -5.07 -7.91 51.32
C VAL A 124 -6.08 -7.55 52.40
N ASN A 125 -6.22 -8.40 53.42
CA ASN A 125 -7.18 -8.20 54.51
C ASN A 125 -6.54 -7.61 55.77
N ASP A 126 -5.21 -7.61 55.86
CA ASP A 126 -4.47 -7.22 57.06
C ASP A 126 -3.72 -5.91 56.86
N LEU A 127 -3.83 -5.00 57.83
CA LEU A 127 -3.18 -3.68 57.79
C LEU A 127 -1.64 -3.78 57.83
N GLU A 128 -1.09 -4.80 58.49
CA GLU A 128 0.37 -4.98 58.64
C GLU A 128 1.07 -5.31 57.30
N ASN A 129 0.35 -5.99 56.39
CA ASN A 129 0.87 -6.43 55.10
C ASN A 129 0.45 -5.50 53.95
N LEU A 130 -0.11 -4.33 54.27
CA LEU A 130 -0.62 -3.39 53.28
C LEU A 130 0.54 -2.59 52.66
N PRO A 131 0.79 -2.69 51.35
CA PRO A 131 1.84 -1.92 50.68
C PRO A 131 1.43 -0.46 50.51
N GLU A 132 2.39 0.41 50.18
CA GLU A 132 2.13 1.85 49.96
C GLU A 132 1.12 2.13 48.82
N ASN A 133 1.12 1.31 47.76
CA ASN A 133 0.24 1.47 46.61
C ASN A 133 -0.93 0.46 46.67
N TYR A 134 -2.06 0.90 47.23
CA TYR A 134 -3.25 0.08 47.42
C TYR A 134 -4.53 0.89 47.15
N LEU A 135 -5.66 0.19 46.97
CA LEU A 135 -6.98 0.79 46.92
C LEU A 135 -7.96 0.05 47.85
N PRO A 136 -8.59 0.74 48.83
CA PRO A 136 -9.62 0.13 49.67
C PRO A 136 -10.78 -0.43 48.84
N LEU A 137 -11.16 -1.70 49.06
CA LEU A 137 -12.36 -2.25 48.39
C LEU A 137 -13.66 -1.65 48.91
N ASN A 138 -13.67 -1.09 50.12
CA ASN A 138 -14.86 -0.49 50.73
C ASN A 138 -15.23 0.89 50.15
N MET A 139 -14.45 1.43 49.22
CA MET A 139 -14.80 2.67 48.52
C MET A 139 -16.00 2.46 47.58
N ASN A 140 -16.67 3.53 47.17
CA ASN A 140 -17.79 3.44 46.24
C ASN A 140 -17.31 3.01 44.83
N ASP A 141 -18.22 2.52 43.99
CA ASP A 141 -17.90 2.02 42.66
C ASP A 141 -17.29 3.07 41.73
N ASP A 142 -17.79 4.31 41.81
CA ASP A 142 -17.34 5.39 40.94
C ASP A 142 -15.87 5.73 41.23
N ASP A 143 -15.50 5.86 42.50
CA ASP A 143 -14.12 6.12 42.93
C ASP A 143 -13.23 4.90 42.70
N LEU A 144 -13.73 3.69 42.98
CA LEU A 144 -12.98 2.46 42.77
C LEU A 144 -12.49 2.34 41.32
N PHE A 145 -13.38 2.49 40.33
CA PHE A 145 -12.99 2.34 38.92
C PHE A 145 -12.25 3.55 38.35
N GLN A 146 -12.46 4.75 38.88
CA GLN A 146 -11.69 5.94 38.48
C GLN A 146 -10.26 5.91 39.02
N LEU A 147 -10.05 5.36 40.22
CA LEU A 147 -8.76 5.26 40.89
C LEU A 147 -8.01 3.95 40.60
N LEU A 148 -8.68 2.88 40.15
CA LEU A 148 -8.06 1.61 39.75
C LEU A 148 -6.80 1.74 38.86
N PRO A 149 -6.74 2.67 37.89
CA PRO A 149 -5.55 2.90 37.09
C PRO A 149 -4.31 3.28 37.90
N HIS A 150 -4.45 3.86 39.09
CA HIS A 150 -3.34 4.20 39.99
C HIS A 150 -2.48 2.99 40.34
N LEU A 151 -3.10 1.81 40.49
CA LEU A 151 -2.39 0.56 40.75
C LEU A 151 -1.56 0.12 39.53
N LEU A 152 -2.02 0.43 38.32
CA LEU A 152 -1.41 0.00 37.06
C LEU A 152 -0.35 0.99 36.54
N ALA A 153 -0.62 2.29 36.69
CA ALA A 153 0.23 3.41 36.37
C ALA A 153 0.04 4.51 37.43
N GLU A 154 1.07 4.72 38.24
CA GLU A 154 0.99 5.55 39.43
C GLU A 154 0.60 7.00 39.10
N GLY A 155 -0.26 7.56 39.96
CA GLY A 155 -0.79 8.92 39.82
C GLY A 155 -1.89 9.09 38.78
N LEU A 156 -2.33 8.05 38.07
CA LEU A 156 -3.35 8.19 37.03
C LEU A 156 -4.78 8.09 37.59
N ILE A 157 -5.64 9.04 37.20
CA ILE A 157 -7.09 9.01 37.44
C ILE A 157 -7.79 8.92 36.09
N PHE A 158 -8.76 8.02 35.99
CA PHE A 158 -9.63 7.91 34.81
C PHE A 158 -10.88 8.75 34.96
N SER A 159 -11.32 9.34 33.86
CA SER A 159 -12.69 9.86 33.76
C SER A 159 -13.67 8.71 33.54
N LEU A 160 -14.98 9.02 33.61
CA LEU A 160 -16.08 8.05 33.52
C LEU A 160 -15.89 7.01 32.39
N ARG A 161 -15.67 7.45 31.14
CA ARG A 161 -15.59 6.55 29.99
C ARG A 161 -14.38 5.59 30.05
N PRO A 162 -13.13 6.05 30.28
CA PRO A 162 -11.98 5.18 30.56
C PRO A 162 -12.19 4.19 31.71
N ALA A 163 -12.72 4.65 32.85
CA ALA A 163 -13.03 3.80 34.00
C ALA A 163 -14.01 2.68 33.61
N ALA A 164 -15.02 3.04 32.83
CA ALA A 164 -16.03 2.11 32.38
C ALA A 164 -15.50 1.11 31.33
N ILE A 165 -14.51 1.47 30.50
CA ILE A 165 -13.78 0.50 29.65
C ILE A 165 -13.07 -0.55 30.50
N ILE A 166 -12.42 -0.16 31.61
CA ILE A 166 -11.76 -1.12 32.51
C ILE A 166 -12.78 -2.04 33.16
N ALA A 167 -13.89 -1.50 33.66
CA ALA A 167 -14.98 -2.30 34.20
C ALA A 167 -15.57 -3.28 33.17
N MET A 168 -15.72 -2.88 31.90
CA MET A 168 -16.09 -3.83 30.82
C MET A 168 -15.08 -4.97 30.69
N LEU A 169 -13.78 -4.69 30.75
CA LEU A 169 -12.74 -5.71 30.69
C LEU A 169 -12.79 -6.65 31.91
N CYS A 170 -13.09 -6.14 33.10
CA CYS A 170 -13.32 -6.96 34.29
C CYS A 170 -14.52 -7.91 34.12
N ILE A 171 -15.59 -7.47 33.46
CA ILE A 171 -16.75 -8.32 33.16
C ILE A 171 -16.39 -9.38 32.11
N LEU A 172 -15.77 -8.98 31.00
CA LEU A 172 -15.42 -9.90 29.90
C LEU A 172 -14.37 -10.94 30.31
N SER A 173 -13.44 -10.58 31.19
CA SER A 173 -12.46 -11.51 31.78
C SER A 173 -13.04 -12.39 32.87
N LYS A 174 -14.28 -12.12 33.34
CA LYS A 174 -14.86 -12.75 34.53
C LYS A 174 -13.95 -12.64 35.76
N ASN A 175 -13.37 -11.45 35.97
CA ASN A 175 -12.44 -11.21 37.07
C ASN A 175 -13.09 -11.54 38.44
N GLY A 176 -12.47 -12.42 39.22
CA GLY A 176 -13.06 -12.95 40.45
C GLY A 176 -13.34 -11.91 41.54
N ILE A 177 -12.61 -10.78 41.56
CA ILE A 177 -12.73 -9.74 42.59
C ILE A 177 -13.67 -8.63 42.13
N LEU A 178 -13.49 -8.16 40.89
CA LEU A 178 -14.11 -6.93 40.39
C LEU A 178 -15.38 -7.16 39.57
N HIS A 179 -15.73 -8.39 39.19
CA HIS A 179 -16.85 -8.64 38.26
C HIS A 179 -18.20 -8.10 38.73
N GLN A 180 -18.56 -8.35 40.01
CA GLN A 180 -19.84 -7.90 40.56
C GLN A 180 -19.88 -6.36 40.67
N ARG A 181 -18.83 -5.76 41.22
CA ARG A 181 -18.65 -4.30 41.34
C ARG A 181 -18.70 -3.63 39.98
N ALA A 182 -18.03 -4.20 38.97
CA ALA A 182 -18.06 -3.70 37.60
C ALA A 182 -19.47 -3.74 37.00
N THR A 183 -20.23 -4.81 37.26
CA THR A 183 -21.62 -4.92 36.82
C THR A 183 -22.50 -3.82 37.43
N GLN A 184 -22.33 -3.53 38.72
CA GLN A 184 -23.05 -2.48 39.42
C GLN A 184 -22.69 -1.09 38.86
N PHE A 185 -21.40 -0.82 38.72
CA PHE A 185 -20.89 0.43 38.12
C PHE A 185 -21.42 0.65 36.70
N LEU A 186 -21.30 -0.31 35.78
CA LEU A 186 -21.80 -0.12 34.42
C LEU A 186 -23.32 0.06 34.36
N THR A 187 -24.06 -0.51 35.32
CA THR A 187 -25.50 -0.33 35.43
C THR A 187 -25.87 1.06 35.92
N SER A 188 -25.11 1.62 36.89
CA SER A 188 -25.38 2.95 37.46
C SER A 188 -25.12 4.10 36.47
N ILE A 189 -24.25 3.88 35.48
CA ILE A 189 -23.86 4.88 34.47
C ILE A 189 -24.62 4.72 33.14
N LYS A 190 -25.60 3.83 33.07
CA LYS A 190 -26.42 3.60 31.87
C LYS A 190 -27.05 4.92 31.38
N GLY A 191 -26.87 5.24 30.09
CA GLY A 191 -27.32 6.51 29.50
C GLY A 191 -26.34 7.69 29.65
N LYS A 192 -25.22 7.51 30.35
CA LYS A 192 -24.16 8.52 30.50
C LYS A 192 -22.91 8.20 29.68
N TRP A 193 -22.94 7.15 28.84
CA TRP A 193 -21.77 6.67 28.11
C TRP A 193 -21.42 7.53 26.91
N ILE A 194 -22.46 7.99 26.21
CA ILE A 194 -22.32 8.76 24.99
C ILE A 194 -22.92 10.13 25.24
N ASP A 195 -22.06 11.14 25.18
CA ASP A 195 -22.50 12.50 24.97
C ASP A 195 -22.61 12.75 23.46
N PHE A 196 -23.84 12.71 22.93
CA PHE A 196 -24.11 12.94 21.52
C PHE A 196 -23.86 14.38 21.08
N GLU A 197 -23.79 15.34 22.01
CA GLU A 197 -23.37 16.72 21.71
C GLU A 197 -21.87 16.81 21.45
N GLN A 198 -21.08 15.86 21.97
CA GLN A 198 -19.63 15.85 21.85
C GLN A 198 -19.12 15.00 20.68
N THR A 199 -18.10 15.53 20.01
CA THR A 199 -17.38 14.86 18.93
C THR A 199 -16.33 13.89 19.49
N GLU A 200 -16.78 12.78 20.08
CA GLU A 200 -15.86 11.75 20.56
C GLU A 200 -15.49 10.70 19.49
N ASN A 201 -14.24 10.26 19.52
CA ASN A 201 -13.74 9.20 18.65
C ASN A 201 -14.12 7.81 19.19
N TYR A 202 -14.65 6.94 18.32
CA TYR A 202 -15.02 5.57 18.64
C TYR A 202 -14.30 4.64 17.69
N THR A 203 -13.40 3.81 18.21
CA THR A 203 -12.65 2.84 17.42
C THR A 203 -13.44 1.56 17.24
N TYR A 204 -13.11 0.81 16.19
CA TYR A 204 -13.76 -0.46 15.91
C TYR A 204 -13.62 -1.47 17.06
N ASN A 205 -12.44 -1.55 17.69
CA ASN A 205 -12.20 -2.47 18.81
C ASN A 205 -13.02 -2.10 20.05
N LEU A 206 -13.20 -0.81 20.33
CA LEU A 206 -14.11 -0.37 21.39
C LEU A 206 -15.55 -0.81 21.09
N CYS A 207 -16.05 -0.55 19.87
CA CYS A 207 -17.39 -0.98 19.47
C CYS A 207 -17.56 -2.51 19.58
N LYS A 208 -16.51 -3.28 19.28
CA LYS A 208 -16.49 -4.75 19.42
C LYS A 208 -16.64 -5.20 20.88
N ILE A 209 -16.08 -4.46 21.83
CA ILE A 209 -16.27 -4.70 23.28
C ILE A 209 -17.71 -4.32 23.66
N CYS A 210 -18.17 -3.12 23.30
CA CYS A 210 -19.51 -2.64 23.67
C CYS A 210 -20.64 -3.54 23.17
N VAL A 211 -20.53 -4.08 21.95
CA VAL A 211 -21.54 -4.98 21.36
C VAL A 211 -21.67 -6.32 22.11
N GLN A 212 -20.67 -6.73 22.88
CA GLN A 212 -20.75 -7.92 23.75
C GLN A 212 -21.46 -7.63 25.08
N LEU A 213 -21.63 -6.36 25.42
CA LEU A 213 -22.10 -5.87 26.72
C LEU A 213 -23.33 -4.94 26.58
N LEU A 214 -24.14 -5.16 25.53
CA LEU A 214 -25.27 -4.31 25.15
C LEU A 214 -26.29 -4.08 26.29
N GLN A 215 -26.39 -4.99 27.25
CA GLN A 215 -27.31 -4.88 28.39
C GLN A 215 -27.08 -3.65 29.27
N PHE A 216 -25.85 -3.12 29.29
CA PHE A 216 -25.46 -1.94 30.09
C PHE A 216 -25.70 -0.61 29.37
N PHE A 217 -26.28 -0.64 28.17
CA PHE A 217 -26.53 0.53 27.33
C PHE A 217 -28.03 0.77 27.11
N THR A 218 -28.41 2.02 26.89
CA THR A 218 -29.76 2.40 26.45
C THR A 218 -30.02 1.92 25.01
N GLU A 219 -31.27 1.90 24.56
CA GLU A 219 -31.59 1.47 23.19
C GLU A 219 -30.90 2.34 22.13
N GLU A 220 -30.76 3.64 22.40
CA GLU A 220 -30.08 4.59 21.53
C GLU A 220 -28.56 4.31 21.46
N GLU A 221 -27.92 4.11 22.61
CA GLU A 221 -26.50 3.75 22.71
C GLU A 221 -26.22 2.39 22.04
N GLN A 222 -27.09 1.40 22.26
CA GLN A 222 -26.99 0.10 21.61
C GLN A 222 -27.07 0.22 20.09
N SER A 223 -28.00 1.03 19.58
CA SER A 223 -28.13 1.32 18.15
C SER A 223 -26.83 1.95 17.63
N PHE A 224 -26.30 2.95 18.33
CA PHE A 224 -25.03 3.59 17.96
C PHE A 224 -23.85 2.60 17.86
N PHE A 225 -23.62 1.77 18.88
CA PHE A 225 -22.51 0.82 18.86
C PHE A 225 -22.70 -0.29 17.81
N LYS A 226 -23.91 -0.81 17.63
CA LYS A 226 -24.22 -1.79 16.58
C LYS A 226 -23.92 -1.22 15.19
N LYS A 227 -24.31 0.04 14.94
CA LYS A 227 -24.05 0.75 13.69
C LYS A 227 -22.56 0.80 13.37
N LEU A 228 -21.78 1.33 14.30
CA LEU A 228 -20.33 1.49 14.11
C LEU A 228 -19.61 0.14 14.03
N TYR A 229 -20.09 -0.87 14.77
CA TYR A 229 -19.57 -2.22 14.66
C TYR A 229 -19.78 -2.82 13.26
N ILE A 230 -20.96 -2.67 12.67
CA ILE A 230 -21.24 -3.16 11.30
C ILE A 230 -20.35 -2.42 10.30
N VAL A 231 -20.32 -1.09 10.34
CA VAL A 231 -19.52 -0.27 9.41
C VAL A 231 -18.03 -0.58 9.52
N GLY A 232 -17.51 -0.65 10.76
CA GLY A 232 -16.12 -1.03 11.00
C GLY A 232 -15.83 -2.46 10.54
N GLY A 233 -16.76 -3.39 10.76
CA GLY A 233 -16.69 -4.78 10.32
C GLY A 233 -16.60 -4.92 8.80
N ILE A 234 -17.39 -4.14 8.06
CA ILE A 234 -17.30 -4.08 6.60
C ILE A 234 -15.93 -3.55 6.15
N LYS A 235 -15.44 -2.48 6.79
CA LYS A 235 -14.14 -1.88 6.44
C LYS A 235 -12.97 -2.84 6.67
N ILE A 236 -12.89 -3.50 7.82
CA ILE A 236 -11.77 -4.42 8.10
C ILE A 236 -11.80 -5.67 7.21
N ASN A 237 -12.97 -6.03 6.69
CA ASN A 237 -13.16 -7.18 5.81
C ASN A 237 -13.19 -6.78 4.33
N ALA A 238 -12.79 -5.56 3.97
CA ALA A 238 -12.82 -5.08 2.58
C ALA A 238 -12.07 -6.02 1.61
N SER A 239 -10.90 -6.51 2.04
CA SER A 239 -10.04 -7.41 1.26
C SER A 239 -10.36 -8.89 1.44
N THR A 240 -11.21 -9.24 2.41
CA THR A 240 -11.61 -10.63 2.70
C THR A 240 -12.29 -11.23 1.48
N ARG A 241 -11.88 -12.44 1.10
CA ARG A 241 -12.45 -13.19 -0.02
C ARG A 241 -13.60 -14.08 0.43
N ILE A 242 -14.66 -14.08 -0.35
CA ILE A 242 -15.83 -14.95 -0.16
C ILE A 242 -16.11 -15.73 -1.43
N ASN A 243 -16.69 -16.91 -1.25
CA ASN A 243 -17.03 -17.79 -2.35
C ASN A 243 -18.35 -17.36 -2.99
N ILE A 244 -18.34 -17.28 -4.31
CA ILE A 244 -19.52 -17.04 -5.14
C ILE A 244 -19.67 -18.13 -6.18
N GLU A 245 -20.91 -18.48 -6.47
CA GLU A 245 -21.27 -19.31 -7.60
C GLU A 245 -21.97 -18.43 -8.64
N GLN A 246 -21.44 -18.44 -9.87
CA GLN A 246 -21.91 -17.60 -10.97
C GLN A 246 -21.83 -18.36 -12.30
N PRO A 247 -22.46 -17.86 -13.38
CA PRO A 247 -22.31 -18.40 -14.72
C PRO A 247 -20.84 -18.52 -15.12
N PHE A 248 -20.48 -19.59 -15.82
CA PHE A 248 -19.11 -19.80 -16.25
C PHE A 248 -18.60 -18.63 -17.13
N THR A 249 -17.31 -18.32 -17.02
CA THR A 249 -16.62 -17.35 -17.88
C THR A 249 -15.59 -18.09 -18.72
N PRO A 250 -15.77 -18.21 -20.05
CA PRO A 250 -14.79 -18.89 -20.88
C PRO A 250 -13.54 -18.03 -21.05
N THR A 251 -12.37 -18.68 -21.11
CA THR A 251 -11.09 -18.03 -21.41
C THR A 251 -10.64 -18.41 -22.81
N VAL A 252 -9.86 -17.54 -23.46
CA VAL A 252 -9.43 -17.73 -24.86
C VAL A 252 -8.79 -19.11 -25.12
N LYS A 253 -8.05 -19.64 -24.15
CA LYS A 253 -7.35 -20.92 -24.26
C LYS A 253 -8.21 -22.14 -23.93
N THR A 254 -9.33 -21.95 -23.24
CA THR A 254 -10.20 -23.06 -22.83
C THR A 254 -11.23 -23.34 -23.91
N VAL A 255 -11.28 -24.58 -24.37
CA VAL A 255 -12.33 -25.07 -25.27
C VAL A 255 -13.57 -25.45 -24.45
N ARG A 256 -14.76 -25.20 -24.99
CA ARG A 256 -16.05 -25.42 -24.33
C ARG A 256 -17.05 -26.07 -25.28
N HIS A 257 -18.06 -26.75 -24.73
CA HIS A 257 -19.13 -27.33 -25.55
C HIS A 257 -19.91 -26.22 -26.24
N ASP A 258 -20.22 -26.43 -27.51
CA ASP A 258 -20.87 -25.46 -28.37
C ASP A 258 -21.83 -26.15 -29.35
N THR A 259 -22.81 -25.39 -29.83
CA THR A 259 -23.75 -25.85 -30.85
C THR A 259 -23.28 -25.33 -32.21
N LYS A 260 -22.89 -26.25 -33.09
CA LYS A 260 -22.43 -25.93 -34.45
C LYS A 260 -23.41 -26.39 -35.52
N ILE A 261 -23.41 -25.67 -36.65
CA ILE A 261 -24.17 -26.00 -37.87
C ILE A 261 -23.28 -25.81 -39.11
N CYS A 262 -23.51 -26.60 -40.16
CA CYS A 262 -22.73 -26.52 -41.40
C CYS A 262 -23.04 -25.25 -42.20
N CYS A 263 -22.00 -24.51 -42.56
CA CYS A 263 -22.13 -23.32 -43.40
C CYS A 263 -22.42 -23.72 -44.86
N LYS A 264 -23.43 -23.16 -45.52
CA LYS A 264 -23.76 -23.52 -46.91
C LYS A 264 -22.73 -23.05 -47.95
N THR A 265 -21.87 -22.09 -47.59
CA THR A 265 -20.88 -21.51 -48.53
C THR A 265 -19.54 -22.22 -48.47
N CYS A 266 -19.03 -22.56 -47.28
CA CYS A 266 -17.74 -23.24 -47.13
C CYS A 266 -17.85 -24.71 -46.70
N ASN A 267 -19.06 -25.20 -46.39
CA ASN A 267 -19.33 -26.56 -45.90
C ASN A 267 -18.59 -26.95 -44.60
N ILE A 268 -18.04 -25.96 -43.88
CA ILE A 268 -17.40 -26.18 -42.58
C ILE A 268 -18.45 -26.05 -41.46
N LEU A 269 -18.37 -26.96 -40.49
CA LEU A 269 -19.18 -26.94 -39.28
C LEU A 269 -18.75 -25.78 -38.37
N ARG A 270 -19.65 -24.80 -38.13
CA ARG A 270 -19.34 -23.56 -37.40
C ARG A 270 -20.30 -23.32 -36.25
N SER A 271 -19.79 -22.68 -35.19
CA SER A 271 -20.62 -22.18 -34.08
C SER A 271 -21.82 -21.39 -34.60
N THR A 272 -23.00 -21.67 -34.05
CA THR A 272 -24.22 -20.90 -34.30
C THR A 272 -24.08 -19.42 -33.93
N THR A 273 -23.14 -19.07 -33.04
CA THR A 273 -22.84 -17.69 -32.64
C THR A 273 -22.07 -16.89 -33.71
N LEU A 274 -21.53 -17.56 -34.74
CA LEU A 274 -20.81 -16.94 -35.85
C LEU A 274 -21.70 -16.68 -37.07
N TYR A 275 -23.00 -16.92 -36.98
CA TYR A 275 -23.93 -16.59 -38.05
C TYR A 275 -24.38 -15.13 -37.87
N PRO A 276 -24.33 -14.30 -38.91
CA PRO A 276 -24.89 -12.94 -38.90
C PRO A 276 -26.37 -12.97 -39.30
N ASP A 277 -27.14 -11.94 -38.91
CA ASP A 277 -28.52 -11.76 -39.41
C ASP A 277 -28.58 -11.62 -40.95
N ILE A 278 -27.49 -11.08 -41.54
CA ILE A 278 -27.33 -10.82 -42.98
C ILE A 278 -26.77 -12.08 -43.64
N GLY A 279 -27.60 -12.84 -44.36
CA GLY A 279 -27.19 -14.09 -45.01
C GLY A 279 -27.44 -15.34 -44.17
N LYS A 280 -28.72 -15.57 -43.83
CA LYS A 280 -29.32 -16.63 -42.96
C LYS A 280 -28.84 -18.09 -43.15
N SER A 281 -27.86 -18.35 -44.02
CA SER A 281 -27.33 -19.68 -44.31
C SER A 281 -25.80 -19.74 -44.45
N SER A 282 -25.10 -18.62 -44.26
CA SER A 282 -23.65 -18.53 -44.39
C SER A 282 -23.04 -17.97 -43.09
N CYS A 283 -21.92 -18.51 -42.66
CA CYS A 283 -21.22 -18.01 -41.48
C CYS A 283 -20.55 -16.64 -41.77
N ALA A 284 -20.28 -15.86 -40.73
CA ALA A 284 -19.71 -14.52 -40.86
C ALA A 284 -18.36 -14.48 -41.60
N LEU A 285 -17.58 -15.56 -41.56
CA LEU A 285 -16.30 -15.68 -42.27
C LEU A 285 -16.46 -15.80 -43.79
N CYS A 286 -17.66 -16.10 -44.27
CA CYS A 286 -17.98 -16.24 -45.70
C CYS A 286 -18.77 -15.04 -46.25
N LEU A 287 -18.90 -13.95 -45.47
CA LEU A 287 -19.48 -12.72 -45.99
C LEU A 287 -18.54 -12.11 -47.06
N PRO A 288 -19.08 -11.48 -48.13
CA PRO A 288 -18.27 -10.93 -49.22
C PRO A 288 -17.22 -9.91 -48.80
N GLU A 289 -17.43 -9.26 -47.65
CA GLU A 289 -16.55 -8.24 -47.07
C GLU A 289 -15.31 -8.84 -46.37
N ASN A 290 -15.24 -10.16 -46.22
CA ASN A 290 -14.20 -10.86 -45.47
C ASN A 290 -13.39 -11.81 -46.36
N ASP A 291 -12.07 -11.62 -46.43
CA ASP A 291 -11.12 -12.57 -47.05
C ASP A 291 -10.76 -13.74 -46.11
N LEU A 292 -11.76 -14.33 -45.44
CA LEU A 292 -11.59 -15.35 -44.40
C LEU A 292 -12.28 -16.68 -44.73
N GLN A 293 -12.68 -16.86 -45.98
CA GLN A 293 -13.31 -18.09 -46.47
C GLN A 293 -12.34 -19.28 -46.35
N ASN A 294 -12.85 -20.47 -46.06
CA ASN A 294 -12.09 -21.73 -45.96
C ASN A 294 -11.07 -21.84 -44.81
N LEU A 295 -11.04 -20.93 -43.84
CA LEU A 295 -10.26 -21.14 -42.62
C LEU A 295 -10.65 -22.48 -41.95
N PRO A 296 -9.72 -23.29 -41.43
CA PRO A 296 -10.10 -24.51 -40.72
C PRO A 296 -10.85 -24.19 -39.42
N GLU A 297 -11.66 -25.13 -38.94
CA GLU A 297 -12.22 -25.10 -37.58
C GLU A 297 -11.17 -25.67 -36.60
N PRO A 298 -10.74 -24.93 -35.57
CA PRO A 298 -9.64 -25.36 -34.69
C PRO A 298 -10.03 -26.49 -33.72
N CYS A 299 -11.31 -26.82 -33.60
CA CYS A 299 -11.84 -27.72 -32.58
C CYS A 299 -12.76 -28.80 -33.19
N SER A 300 -13.06 -29.83 -32.39
CA SER A 300 -13.98 -30.91 -32.77
C SER A 300 -15.42 -30.42 -32.99
N GLU A 301 -16.30 -31.33 -33.40
CA GLU A 301 -17.67 -31.01 -33.82
C GLU A 301 -18.52 -30.36 -32.72
N GLU A 302 -18.30 -30.73 -31.46
CA GLU A 302 -19.09 -30.28 -30.31
C GLU A 302 -18.40 -29.18 -29.49
N MET A 303 -17.21 -28.73 -29.90
CA MET A 303 -16.33 -27.92 -29.05
C MET A 303 -15.87 -26.66 -29.77
N SER A 304 -15.86 -25.51 -29.09
CA SER A 304 -15.37 -24.23 -29.64
C SER A 304 -14.54 -23.45 -28.62
N HIS A 305 -13.64 -22.60 -29.12
CA HIS A 305 -13.07 -21.52 -28.30
C HIS A 305 -14.11 -20.40 -28.14
N LEU A 306 -14.76 -20.36 -26.99
CA LEU A 306 -15.72 -19.30 -26.64
C LEU A 306 -15.04 -18.16 -25.89
N VAL A 307 -15.51 -16.94 -26.10
CA VAL A 307 -15.10 -15.77 -25.32
C VAL A 307 -16.31 -14.91 -24.99
N GLU A 308 -16.16 -14.07 -23.96
CA GLU A 308 -17.16 -13.08 -23.58
C GLU A 308 -16.82 -11.70 -24.12
N CYS A 309 -17.76 -11.08 -24.84
CA CYS A 309 -17.62 -9.71 -25.31
C CYS A 309 -17.55 -8.73 -24.12
N LYS A 310 -16.49 -7.93 -24.06
CA LYS A 310 -16.29 -6.94 -22.98
C LYS A 310 -17.37 -5.84 -22.92
N LYS A 311 -18.07 -5.57 -24.02
CA LYS A 311 -19.10 -4.52 -24.10
C LYS A 311 -20.50 -5.03 -23.75
N CYS A 312 -20.99 -6.06 -24.47
CA CYS A 312 -22.36 -6.55 -24.30
C CYS A 312 -22.49 -7.82 -23.43
N SER A 313 -21.38 -8.37 -22.92
CA SER A 313 -21.34 -9.63 -22.14
C SER A 313 -21.95 -10.85 -22.84
N CYS A 314 -22.04 -10.84 -24.17
CA CYS A 314 -22.48 -11.99 -24.96
C CYS A 314 -21.30 -12.90 -25.28
N LEU A 315 -21.53 -14.21 -25.18
CA LEU A 315 -20.62 -15.26 -25.57
C LEU A 315 -20.68 -15.50 -27.08
N TYR A 316 -19.52 -15.66 -27.69
CA TYR A 316 -19.38 -16.01 -29.10
C TYR A 316 -18.10 -16.81 -29.34
N ALA A 317 -18.09 -17.61 -30.41
CA ALA A 317 -16.93 -18.41 -30.78
C ALA A 317 -15.87 -17.58 -31.53
N ILE A 318 -14.61 -18.00 -31.41
CA ILE A 318 -13.48 -17.47 -32.17
C ILE A 318 -12.75 -18.63 -32.83
N VAL A 319 -12.48 -18.49 -34.13
CA VAL A 319 -11.74 -19.47 -34.93
C VAL A 319 -10.22 -19.24 -34.81
N GLN A 320 -9.76 -18.00 -35.00
CA GLN A 320 -8.33 -17.66 -34.89
C GLN A 320 -7.96 -17.18 -33.48
N TYR A 321 -8.13 -18.03 -32.47
CA TYR A 321 -7.97 -17.66 -31.06
C TYR A 321 -6.54 -17.20 -30.71
N GLU A 322 -5.51 -17.73 -31.37
CA GLU A 322 -4.10 -17.37 -31.16
C GLU A 322 -3.79 -15.91 -31.55
N LYS A 323 -4.54 -15.36 -32.51
CA LYS A 323 -4.36 -13.97 -32.99
C LYS A 323 -5.06 -12.95 -32.09
N LEU A 324 -5.83 -13.39 -31.09
CA LEU A 324 -6.56 -12.49 -30.20
C LEU A 324 -5.63 -11.88 -29.15
N SER A 325 -5.03 -10.74 -29.49
CA SER A 325 -4.12 -9.99 -28.62
C SER A 325 -4.79 -8.91 -27.75
N SER A 326 -6.05 -8.56 -28.05
CA SER A 326 -6.81 -7.51 -27.38
C SER A 326 -8.05 -8.04 -26.66
N SER A 327 -8.70 -7.19 -25.85
CA SER A 327 -9.91 -7.59 -25.13
C SER A 327 -11.03 -7.98 -26.11
N PRO A 328 -11.69 -9.14 -25.92
CA PRO A 328 -12.67 -9.62 -26.87
C PRO A 328 -13.85 -8.65 -27.06
N LYS A 329 -14.21 -8.37 -28.31
CA LYS A 329 -15.41 -7.63 -28.71
C LYS A 329 -16.06 -8.38 -29.87
N CYS A 330 -17.37 -8.63 -29.78
CA CYS A 330 -18.13 -9.24 -30.87
C CYS A 330 -18.26 -8.26 -32.06
N TYR A 331 -18.59 -8.80 -33.24
CA TYR A 331 -18.80 -8.06 -34.49
C TYR A 331 -19.75 -6.85 -34.30
N TYR A 332 -20.94 -7.07 -33.72
CA TYR A 332 -21.92 -6.02 -33.49
C TYR A 332 -21.37 -4.85 -32.66
N CYS A 333 -20.64 -5.15 -31.59
CA CYS A 333 -20.08 -4.13 -30.70
C CYS A 333 -18.87 -3.41 -31.29
N ARG A 334 -18.06 -4.11 -32.11
CA ARG A 334 -16.83 -3.61 -32.68
C ARG A 334 -17.10 -2.77 -33.93
N ASP A 335 -17.89 -3.31 -34.85
CA ASP A 335 -18.03 -2.80 -36.22
C ASP A 335 -19.35 -2.03 -36.40
N LEU A 336 -20.44 -2.45 -35.73
CA LEU A 336 -21.76 -1.79 -35.81
C LEU A 336 -22.04 -0.83 -34.64
N GLY A 337 -21.17 -0.75 -33.64
CA GLY A 337 -21.33 0.12 -32.47
C GLY A 337 -22.50 -0.23 -31.53
N ARG A 338 -23.28 -1.28 -31.81
CA ARG A 338 -24.48 -1.68 -31.04
C ARG A 338 -24.31 -3.00 -30.29
N ASP A 339 -25.22 -3.29 -29.36
CA ASP A 339 -25.21 -4.57 -28.65
C ASP A 339 -25.64 -5.71 -29.57
N ALA A 340 -25.02 -6.87 -29.39
CA ALA A 340 -25.37 -8.05 -30.17
C ALA A 340 -26.76 -8.57 -29.80
N PRO A 341 -27.58 -8.99 -30.77
CA PRO A 341 -28.75 -9.82 -30.50
C PRO A 341 -28.29 -11.10 -29.76
N TYR A 342 -29.07 -11.52 -28.75
CA TYR A 342 -28.63 -12.60 -27.87
C TYR A 342 -29.78 -13.50 -27.41
N ARG A 343 -29.47 -14.78 -27.18
CA ARG A 343 -30.31 -15.71 -26.41
C ARG A 343 -29.72 -15.92 -25.03
N ARG A 344 -30.56 -16.02 -23.99
CA ARG A 344 -30.11 -16.22 -22.61
C ARG A 344 -30.32 -17.68 -22.22
N CYS A 345 -29.29 -18.38 -21.77
CA CYS A 345 -29.46 -19.75 -21.30
C CYS A 345 -30.33 -19.80 -20.03
N THR A 346 -31.33 -20.67 -19.95
CA THR A 346 -32.17 -20.83 -18.74
C THR A 346 -31.41 -21.49 -17.59
N GLY A 347 -30.46 -22.39 -17.91
CA GLY A 347 -29.59 -23.03 -16.93
C GLY A 347 -28.56 -22.06 -16.34
N CYS A 348 -27.56 -21.66 -17.15
CA CYS A 348 -26.45 -20.83 -16.67
C CYS A 348 -26.66 -19.33 -16.80
N GLN A 349 -27.75 -18.81 -17.37
CA GLN A 349 -28.03 -17.37 -17.50
C GLN A 349 -27.04 -16.55 -18.38
N ASN A 350 -26.03 -17.18 -18.98
CA ASN A 350 -25.14 -16.53 -19.95
C ASN A 350 -25.92 -16.12 -21.21
N LYS A 351 -25.54 -14.97 -21.77
CA LYS A 351 -26.03 -14.47 -23.06
C LYS A 351 -25.15 -15.05 -24.17
N TYR A 352 -25.72 -15.60 -25.22
CA TYR A 352 -25.01 -16.06 -26.41
C TYR A 352 -25.41 -15.19 -27.60
N VAL A 353 -24.44 -14.76 -28.39
CA VAL A 353 -24.72 -14.03 -29.65
C VAL A 353 -25.61 -14.90 -30.51
N HIS A 354 -26.69 -14.30 -31.01
CA HIS A 354 -27.69 -15.01 -31.78
C HIS A 354 -28.17 -14.19 -32.97
N TYR A 355 -28.27 -14.83 -34.12
CA TYR A 355 -28.43 -14.20 -35.43
C TYR A 355 -29.87 -14.00 -35.89
N ASP A 356 -30.85 -14.37 -35.08
CA ASP A 356 -32.26 -14.19 -35.41
C ASP A 356 -32.94 -13.36 -34.33
N SER A 357 -33.05 -12.06 -34.61
CA SER A 357 -33.73 -11.09 -33.75
C SER A 357 -35.25 -11.32 -33.61
N THR A 358 -35.87 -12.08 -34.52
CA THR A 358 -37.33 -12.29 -34.56
C THR A 358 -37.81 -13.41 -33.63
N LYS A 359 -36.91 -14.31 -33.21
CA LYS A 359 -37.17 -15.38 -32.22
C LYS A 359 -36.60 -15.10 -30.82
N LEU A 360 -36.28 -13.83 -30.53
CA LEU A 360 -35.67 -13.42 -29.26
C LEU A 360 -36.68 -13.22 -28.13
N ILE A 361 -37.97 -13.08 -28.45
CA ILE A 361 -39.03 -12.84 -27.50
C ILE A 361 -39.97 -14.05 -27.58
N PRO A 362 -40.12 -14.87 -26.52
CA PRO A 362 -41.17 -15.88 -26.49
C PRO A 362 -42.52 -15.21 -26.71
N MET A 363 -43.39 -15.78 -27.55
CA MET A 363 -44.75 -15.27 -27.67
C MET A 363 -45.46 -15.36 -26.31
N PRO A 364 -46.43 -14.48 -25.99
CA PRO A 364 -47.18 -14.58 -24.74
C PRO A 364 -47.81 -15.97 -24.62
N GLY A 365 -47.33 -16.79 -23.67
CA GLY A 365 -47.77 -18.18 -23.46
C GLY A 365 -46.78 -19.27 -23.88
N GLU A 366 -45.67 -18.95 -24.55
CA GLU A 366 -44.60 -19.92 -24.83
C GLU A 366 -43.53 -19.91 -23.73
N GLU A 367 -43.20 -21.08 -23.19
CA GLU A 367 -42.07 -21.22 -22.27
C GLU A 367 -40.74 -21.10 -23.03
N TYR A 368 -39.95 -20.10 -22.69
CA TYR A 368 -38.61 -19.91 -23.22
C TYR A 368 -37.64 -20.91 -22.59
N THR A 369 -37.19 -21.92 -23.34
CA THR A 369 -36.45 -23.10 -22.83
C THR A 369 -35.01 -23.23 -23.33
N PHE A 370 -34.40 -22.17 -23.87
CA PHE A 370 -33.05 -22.28 -24.43
C PHE A 370 -32.01 -22.72 -23.37
N LEU A 371 -31.43 -23.90 -23.59
CA LEU A 371 -30.32 -24.45 -22.80
C LEU A 371 -29.07 -24.50 -23.68
N CYS A 372 -27.97 -23.87 -23.26
CA CYS A 372 -26.71 -23.90 -24.01
C CYS A 372 -26.04 -25.29 -23.94
N ALA A 373 -25.19 -25.61 -24.92
CA ALA A 373 -24.46 -26.87 -24.99
C ALA A 373 -23.71 -27.21 -23.68
N GLU A 374 -22.99 -26.27 -23.08
CA GLU A 374 -22.28 -26.52 -21.80
C GLU A 374 -23.24 -26.89 -20.65
N CYS A 375 -24.46 -26.34 -20.64
CA CYS A 375 -25.48 -26.70 -19.67
C CYS A 375 -26.04 -28.10 -19.96
N GLN A 376 -26.33 -28.42 -21.23
CA GLN A 376 -26.84 -29.74 -21.63
C GLN A 376 -25.89 -30.88 -21.23
N HIS A 377 -24.58 -30.62 -21.22
CA HIS A 377 -23.55 -31.59 -20.83
C HIS A 377 -23.22 -31.57 -19.32
N SER A 378 -23.86 -30.69 -18.55
CA SER A 378 -23.64 -30.59 -17.10
C SER A 378 -24.69 -31.40 -16.32
N ALA A 379 -24.27 -32.10 -15.27
CA ALA A 379 -25.14 -33.02 -14.50
C ALA A 379 -26.44 -32.38 -13.98
N ASN A 380 -26.40 -31.08 -13.68
CA ASN A 380 -27.54 -30.32 -13.14
C ASN A 380 -28.17 -29.35 -14.15
N ASN A 381 -27.91 -29.53 -15.46
CA ASN A 381 -28.32 -28.61 -16.52
C ASN A 381 -27.88 -27.13 -16.27
N ARG A 382 -26.82 -26.94 -15.49
CA ARG A 382 -26.30 -25.66 -15.07
C ARG A 382 -24.77 -25.67 -15.06
N ALA A 383 -24.19 -25.02 -16.06
CA ALA A 383 -22.76 -24.76 -16.12
C ALA A 383 -22.40 -23.54 -15.25
N THR A 384 -21.72 -23.77 -14.14
CA THR A 384 -21.28 -22.73 -13.20
C THR A 384 -19.77 -22.64 -13.10
N SER A 385 -19.29 -21.54 -12.54
CA SER A 385 -17.92 -21.40 -12.07
C SER A 385 -17.93 -20.90 -10.64
N ASN A 386 -17.26 -21.63 -9.76
CA ASN A 386 -16.94 -21.15 -8.43
C ASN A 386 -15.78 -20.16 -8.52
N GLY A 387 -15.89 -19.07 -7.78
CA GLY A 387 -14.83 -18.07 -7.71
C GLY A 387 -14.80 -17.37 -6.37
N GLU A 388 -13.64 -16.82 -6.06
CA GLU A 388 -13.46 -15.94 -4.91
C GLU A 388 -13.58 -14.48 -5.34
N VAL A 389 -14.30 -13.68 -4.55
CA VAL A 389 -14.44 -12.23 -4.72
C VAL A 389 -14.17 -11.52 -3.42
N SER A 390 -13.53 -10.34 -3.47
CA SER A 390 -13.38 -9.50 -2.28
C SER A 390 -14.73 -8.86 -1.91
N ILE A 391 -14.99 -8.73 -0.62
CA ILE A 391 -16.23 -8.10 -0.12
C ILE A 391 -16.36 -6.66 -0.64
N SER A 392 -15.24 -5.92 -0.73
CA SER A 392 -15.21 -4.57 -1.32
C SER A 392 -15.69 -4.54 -2.77
N ALA A 393 -15.19 -5.43 -3.62
CA ALA A 393 -15.59 -5.48 -5.02
C ALA A 393 -17.08 -5.80 -5.17
N LEU A 394 -17.58 -6.72 -4.35
CA LEU A 394 -18.99 -7.10 -4.35
C LEU A 394 -19.90 -5.97 -3.85
N ILE A 395 -19.51 -5.27 -2.77
CA ILE A 395 -20.25 -4.11 -2.24
C ILE A 395 -20.28 -2.95 -3.23
N ASN A 396 -19.19 -2.69 -3.95
CA ASN A 396 -19.16 -1.62 -4.94
C ASN A 396 -20.14 -1.87 -6.11
N GLU A 397 -20.34 -3.13 -6.50
CA GLU A 397 -21.30 -3.49 -7.57
C GLU A 397 -22.76 -3.56 -7.06
N ASN A 398 -22.99 -3.90 -5.78
CA ASN A 398 -24.33 -4.15 -5.23
C ASN A 398 -24.67 -3.29 -3.99
N LYS A 399 -24.13 -2.06 -3.91
CA LYS A 399 -24.12 -1.20 -2.72
C LYS A 399 -25.47 -1.10 -2.01
N LYS A 400 -26.53 -0.75 -2.75
CA LYS A 400 -27.89 -0.53 -2.20
C LYS A 400 -28.47 -1.80 -1.58
N ILE A 401 -28.32 -2.93 -2.25
CA ILE A 401 -28.89 -4.22 -1.82
C ILE A 401 -28.15 -4.74 -0.59
N LEU A 402 -26.82 -4.72 -0.62
CA LEU A 402 -25.98 -5.21 0.47
C LEU A 402 -26.11 -4.35 1.73
N PHE A 403 -26.12 -3.03 1.61
CA PHE A 403 -26.29 -2.15 2.77
C PHE A 403 -27.66 -2.30 3.41
N LYS A 404 -28.72 -2.38 2.61
CA LYS A 404 -30.06 -2.70 3.11
C LYS A 404 -30.09 -4.02 3.87
N TYR A 405 -29.42 -5.06 3.36
CA TYR A 405 -29.34 -6.36 4.04
C TYR A 405 -28.50 -6.34 5.33
N LEU A 406 -27.49 -5.47 5.39
CA LEU A 406 -26.68 -5.22 6.58
C LEU A 406 -27.33 -4.22 7.55
N ASN A 407 -28.60 -3.87 7.34
CA ASN A 407 -29.39 -2.94 8.14
C ASN A 407 -28.78 -1.53 8.23
N ILE A 408 -28.03 -1.10 7.22
CA ILE A 408 -27.43 0.23 7.17
C ILE A 408 -27.87 1.00 5.92
N ASN A 409 -27.93 2.31 6.03
CA ASN A 409 -28.08 3.23 4.93
C ASN A 409 -26.84 4.12 4.84
N VAL A 410 -26.27 4.22 3.64
CA VAL A 410 -25.10 5.05 3.37
C VAL A 410 -25.41 5.86 2.13
N LYS A 411 -25.08 7.15 2.14
CA LYS A 411 -25.27 8.01 0.97
C LYS A 411 -24.49 7.48 -0.24
N ASP A 412 -25.06 7.64 -1.43
CA ASP A 412 -24.55 7.04 -2.67
C ASP A 412 -23.13 7.56 -3.04
N ASP A 413 -22.79 8.78 -2.67
CA ASP A 413 -21.50 9.46 -2.91
C ASP A 413 -20.33 8.98 -2.03
N ILE A 414 -20.61 8.24 -0.96
CA ILE A 414 -19.59 7.82 0.00
C ILE A 414 -19.00 6.47 -0.39
N ASP A 415 -17.71 6.46 -0.69
CA ASP A 415 -16.91 5.23 -0.73
C ASP A 415 -16.42 4.89 0.68
N ILE A 416 -17.09 3.93 1.32
CA ILE A 416 -16.76 3.49 2.68
C ILE A 416 -15.37 2.83 2.77
N PHE A 417 -14.76 2.41 1.65
CA PHE A 417 -13.45 1.76 1.63
C PHE A 417 -12.30 2.74 1.41
N SER A 418 -12.58 3.98 1.01
CA SER A 418 -11.55 5.01 0.88
C SER A 418 -10.86 5.29 2.24
N ARG A 419 -9.57 5.64 2.15
CA ARG A 419 -8.74 6.05 3.30
C ARG A 419 -9.23 7.36 3.92
N ASP A 420 -9.95 8.18 3.17
CA ASP A 420 -10.44 9.48 3.64
C ASP A 420 -11.54 9.34 4.69
N TRP A 421 -12.24 8.20 4.70
CA TRP A 421 -13.38 7.91 5.56
C TRP A 421 -12.98 7.04 6.75
N SER A 422 -12.57 7.67 7.85
CA SER A 422 -12.43 6.98 9.13
C SER A 422 -13.79 6.59 9.70
N LEU A 423 -13.83 5.62 10.62
CA LEU A 423 -15.07 5.22 11.30
C LEU A 423 -15.74 6.41 11.99
N PHE A 424 -14.93 7.30 12.57
CA PHE A 424 -15.37 8.57 13.15
C PHE A 424 -16.08 9.47 12.13
N LYS A 425 -15.51 9.69 10.94
CA LYS A 425 -16.16 10.51 9.89
C LYS A 425 -17.45 9.89 9.34
N LEU A 426 -17.55 8.56 9.36
CA LEU A 426 -18.73 7.83 8.89
C LEU A 426 -19.88 7.82 9.90
N ARG A 427 -19.63 8.13 11.17
CA ARG A 427 -20.62 7.99 12.26
C ARG A 427 -21.94 8.74 11.99
N ASP A 428 -21.86 9.92 11.38
CA ASP A 428 -22.99 10.82 11.10
C ASP A 428 -23.47 10.72 9.64
N LYS A 429 -22.78 9.92 8.82
CA LYS A 429 -23.11 9.71 7.40
C LYS A 429 -23.74 8.36 7.12
N VAL A 430 -23.77 7.49 8.13
CA VAL A 430 -24.40 6.18 8.10
C VAL A 430 -25.54 6.16 9.11
N GLU A 431 -26.67 5.61 8.70
CA GLU A 431 -27.84 5.41 9.53
C GLU A 431 -28.15 3.92 9.67
N LEU A 432 -28.63 3.49 10.84
CA LEU A 432 -29.24 2.17 10.97
C LEU A 432 -30.67 2.23 10.46
N LEU A 433 -31.05 1.24 9.66
CA LEU A 433 -32.43 1.09 9.24
C LEU A 433 -33.26 0.59 10.43
N ARG A 434 -34.28 1.35 10.84
CA ARG A 434 -35.25 1.00 11.92
C ARG A 434 -36.09 -0.24 11.63
N SER A 435 -35.91 -0.90 10.49
CA SER A 435 -36.75 -2.01 10.08
C SER A 435 -36.65 -3.16 11.08
N LYS A 436 -37.81 -3.68 11.50
CA LYS A 436 -38.02 -5.01 12.10
C LYS A 436 -37.56 -6.12 11.12
N ILE A 437 -36.32 -6.10 10.65
CA ILE A 437 -35.68 -7.30 10.12
C ILE A 437 -35.11 -7.97 11.36
N VAL A 438 -36.05 -8.63 12.05
CA VAL A 438 -35.83 -9.62 13.09
C VAL A 438 -34.74 -10.57 12.62
N ASN A 439 -34.09 -11.22 13.57
CA ASN A 439 -33.14 -12.33 13.42
C ASN A 439 -33.57 -13.49 12.50
N SER A 440 -34.61 -13.36 11.67
CA SER A 440 -34.99 -14.27 10.61
C SER A 440 -34.05 -14.14 9.41
N THR A 441 -33.33 -15.22 9.12
CA THR A 441 -32.99 -15.62 7.75
C THR A 441 -34.21 -15.33 6.85
N PRO A 442 -34.06 -14.70 5.68
CA PRO A 442 -35.22 -14.40 4.85
C PRO A 442 -35.94 -15.70 4.47
N GLN A 443 -37.17 -15.89 4.96
CA GLN A 443 -38.14 -16.66 4.19
C GLN A 443 -38.32 -15.91 2.86
N SER A 444 -38.14 -16.66 1.77
CA SER A 444 -38.20 -16.25 0.36
C SER A 444 -37.19 -15.19 -0.13
N THR A 445 -35.97 -15.63 -0.42
CA THR A 445 -34.92 -14.92 -1.18
C THR A 445 -35.21 -14.75 -2.68
N SER A 446 -36.43 -15.03 -3.15
CA SER A 446 -36.77 -15.12 -4.58
C SER A 446 -36.74 -13.80 -5.37
N SER A 447 -36.51 -12.65 -4.72
CA SER A 447 -36.47 -11.33 -5.38
C SER A 447 -35.13 -10.58 -5.29
N VAL A 448 -34.12 -11.13 -4.60
CA VAL A 448 -32.83 -10.44 -4.44
C VAL A 448 -31.86 -10.89 -5.52
N VAL A 449 -31.49 -9.97 -6.40
CA VAL A 449 -30.55 -10.20 -7.49
C VAL A 449 -29.21 -9.56 -7.13
N LEU A 450 -28.15 -10.37 -7.01
CA LEU A 450 -26.78 -9.89 -6.89
C LEU A 450 -26.02 -10.16 -8.19
N THR A 451 -25.13 -9.25 -8.56
CA THR A 451 -24.24 -9.43 -9.70
C THR A 451 -22.78 -9.30 -9.33
N PHE A 452 -21.91 -9.97 -10.08
CA PHE A 452 -20.48 -9.71 -10.08
C PHE A 452 -19.97 -9.73 -11.52
N LYS A 453 -19.23 -8.69 -11.93
CA LYS A 453 -18.79 -8.49 -13.31
C LYS A 453 -19.95 -8.61 -14.31
N ASN A 454 -21.12 -8.06 -13.96
CA ASN A 454 -22.36 -8.13 -14.73
C ASN A 454 -22.97 -9.54 -14.89
N LYS A 455 -22.51 -10.54 -14.12
CA LYS A 455 -23.09 -11.88 -14.08
C LYS A 455 -23.89 -12.10 -12.81
N LEU A 456 -24.99 -12.84 -12.93
CA LEU A 456 -25.84 -13.17 -11.79
C LEU A 456 -25.12 -14.10 -10.82
N ILE A 457 -25.27 -13.86 -9.52
CA ILE A 457 -24.86 -14.80 -8.47
C ILE A 457 -26.03 -15.72 -8.18
N PHE A 458 -25.82 -17.04 -8.25
CA PHE A 458 -26.91 -18.02 -8.12
C PHE A 458 -27.44 -18.19 -6.70
N ASP A 459 -26.57 -18.07 -5.69
CA ASP A 459 -26.96 -18.13 -4.29
C ASP A 459 -26.61 -16.84 -3.52
N PRO A 460 -27.42 -15.79 -3.65
CA PRO A 460 -27.27 -14.58 -2.86
C PRO A 460 -27.33 -14.82 -1.35
N ALA A 461 -28.08 -15.83 -0.90
CA ALA A 461 -28.28 -16.12 0.52
C ALA A 461 -26.99 -16.60 1.19
N ALA A 462 -26.27 -17.51 0.54
CA ALA A 462 -24.95 -17.96 0.99
C ALA A 462 -23.94 -16.80 1.05
N VAL A 463 -23.95 -15.90 0.06
CA VAL A 463 -23.08 -14.71 0.05
C VAL A 463 -23.36 -13.79 1.23
N PHE A 464 -24.64 -13.48 1.48
CA PHE A 464 -25.04 -12.68 2.64
C PHE A 464 -24.64 -13.32 3.97
N SER A 465 -24.81 -14.65 4.09
CA SER A 465 -24.42 -15.40 5.28
C SER A 465 -22.92 -15.32 5.54
N GLN A 466 -22.09 -15.50 4.50
CA GLN A 466 -20.63 -15.36 4.58
C GLN A 466 -20.23 -13.96 5.06
N ILE A 467 -20.77 -12.90 4.45
CA ILE A 467 -20.46 -11.51 4.84
C ILE A 467 -20.87 -11.24 6.30
N ARG A 468 -22.07 -11.67 6.70
CA ARG A 468 -22.57 -11.49 8.06
C ARG A 468 -21.72 -12.27 9.07
N SER A 469 -21.27 -13.47 8.73
CA SER A 469 -20.37 -14.28 9.56
C SER A 469 -19.05 -13.55 9.82
N TRP A 470 -18.42 -13.02 8.78
CA TRP A 470 -17.19 -12.23 8.91
C TRP A 470 -17.38 -10.98 9.77
N ILE A 471 -18.42 -10.19 9.52
CA ILE A 471 -18.73 -8.99 10.33
C ILE A 471 -18.98 -9.39 11.80
N ARG A 472 -19.74 -10.46 12.05
CA ARG A 472 -20.03 -10.95 13.41
C ARG A 472 -18.80 -11.46 14.13
N SER A 473 -17.87 -12.12 13.44
CA SER A 473 -16.64 -12.65 14.03
C SER A 473 -15.77 -11.55 14.66
N GLY A 474 -15.90 -10.32 14.17
CA GLY A 474 -15.07 -9.20 14.57
C GLY A 474 -13.59 -9.37 14.22
N ARG A 475 -13.29 -10.20 13.22
CA ARG A 475 -11.95 -10.50 12.71
C ARG A 475 -11.91 -10.23 11.20
N SER A 476 -10.72 -10.03 10.68
CA SER A 476 -10.44 -10.02 9.24
C SER A 476 -9.84 -11.36 8.83
N GLU A 477 -9.87 -11.66 7.53
CA GLU A 477 -9.20 -12.84 6.99
C GLU A 477 -7.69 -12.74 7.23
N ILE A 478 -7.12 -13.83 7.74
CA ILE A 478 -5.68 -13.99 7.97
C ILE A 478 -5.15 -14.97 6.93
N VAL A 479 -4.01 -14.63 6.33
CA VAL A 479 -3.33 -15.42 5.32
C VAL A 479 -1.83 -15.44 5.59
N THR A 480 -1.20 -16.55 5.24
CA THR A 480 0.23 -16.75 5.47
C THR A 480 1.07 -16.08 4.38
N CYS A 481 2.09 -15.32 4.79
CA CYS A 481 3.06 -14.74 3.87
C CYS A 481 3.93 -15.82 3.23
N TYR A 482 4.09 -15.82 1.90
CA TYR A 482 4.86 -16.88 1.23
C TYR A 482 6.38 -16.73 1.41
N ILE A 483 6.85 -15.60 1.95
CA ILE A 483 8.29 -15.34 2.17
C ILE A 483 8.68 -15.59 3.63
N CYS A 484 7.99 -14.97 4.60
CA CYS A 484 8.32 -15.13 6.02
C CYS A 484 7.48 -16.20 6.75
N CYS A 485 6.45 -16.76 6.11
CA CYS A 485 5.54 -17.73 6.72
C CYS A 485 4.74 -17.22 7.94
N ASP A 486 4.71 -15.91 8.18
CA ASP A 486 3.88 -15.31 9.23
C ASP A 486 2.42 -15.16 8.80
N ASP A 487 1.53 -15.16 9.79
CA ASP A 487 0.10 -14.92 9.65
C ASP A 487 -0.21 -13.42 9.57
N ILE A 488 -0.63 -12.97 8.38
CA ILE A 488 -0.83 -11.57 8.06
C ILE A 488 -2.28 -11.33 7.63
N PRO A 489 -2.95 -10.27 8.13
CA PRO A 489 -4.26 -9.87 7.63
C PRO A 489 -4.25 -9.62 6.10
N ARG A 490 -5.29 -10.07 5.40
CA ARG A 490 -5.33 -10.03 3.93
C ARG A 490 -5.19 -8.62 3.33
N ASP A 491 -5.65 -7.59 4.03
CA ASP A 491 -5.49 -6.19 3.60
C ASP A 491 -4.03 -5.72 3.56
N ARG A 492 -3.13 -6.40 4.27
CA ARG A 492 -1.68 -6.16 4.28
C ARG A 492 -0.91 -7.10 3.34
N MET A 493 -1.57 -8.06 2.72
CA MET A 493 -0.98 -8.96 1.73
C MET A 493 -1.00 -8.34 0.33
N ASN A 494 0.05 -8.60 -0.44
CA ASN A 494 0.22 -8.01 -1.76
C ASN A 494 0.68 -9.07 -2.77
N ALA A 495 0.25 -8.93 -4.01
CA ALA A 495 0.79 -9.73 -5.11
C ALA A 495 2.30 -9.47 -5.25
N THR A 496 3.06 -10.54 -5.42
CA THR A 496 4.53 -10.47 -5.50
C THR A 496 5.04 -9.80 -6.78
N CYS A 497 4.34 -10.00 -7.91
CA CYS A 497 4.75 -9.48 -9.22
C CYS A 497 3.59 -9.07 -10.14
N SER A 498 2.34 -9.39 -9.77
CA SER A 498 1.12 -9.14 -10.56
C SER A 498 1.07 -9.79 -11.96
N ASN A 499 1.91 -10.80 -12.22
CA ASN A 499 1.74 -11.68 -13.37
C ASN A 499 0.47 -12.53 -13.18
N LYS A 500 -0.37 -12.65 -14.21
CA LYS A 500 -1.66 -13.37 -14.17
C LYS A 500 -1.55 -14.83 -13.74
N LEU A 501 -0.41 -15.47 -14.01
CA LEU A 501 -0.15 -16.88 -13.65
C LEU A 501 0.51 -17.04 -12.28
N CYS A 502 0.95 -15.94 -11.65
CA CYS A 502 1.60 -15.97 -10.35
C CYS A 502 0.58 -15.72 -9.24
N LEU A 503 0.27 -16.76 -8.48
CA LEU A 503 -0.66 -16.70 -7.34
C LEU A 503 0.03 -16.34 -6.01
N ALA A 504 1.36 -16.17 -6.01
CA ALA A 504 2.11 -15.92 -4.79
C ALA A 504 1.87 -14.50 -4.24
N GLU A 505 1.53 -14.44 -2.94
CA GLU A 505 1.29 -13.21 -2.18
C GLU A 505 2.27 -13.12 -1.00
N ALA A 506 2.70 -11.90 -0.66
CA ALA A 506 3.61 -11.64 0.45
C ALA A 506 3.27 -10.33 1.18
N CYS A 507 3.72 -10.21 2.43
CA CYS A 507 3.57 -8.99 3.21
C CYS A 507 4.44 -7.87 2.62
N ALA A 508 4.06 -6.62 2.88
CA ALA A 508 4.77 -5.45 2.35
C ALA A 508 6.24 -5.41 2.79
N GLU A 509 6.54 -5.78 4.03
CA GLU A 509 7.91 -5.79 4.57
C GLU A 509 8.83 -6.75 3.82
N CYS A 510 8.37 -7.97 3.53
CA CYS A 510 9.14 -8.94 2.75
C CYS A 510 9.36 -8.47 1.31
N LEU A 511 8.37 -7.85 0.68
CA LEU A 511 8.51 -7.33 -0.68
C LEU A 511 9.45 -6.12 -0.74
N THR A 512 9.38 -5.24 0.26
CA THR A 512 10.36 -4.15 0.43
C THR A 512 11.76 -4.75 0.55
N LYS A 513 11.99 -5.66 1.50
CA LYS A 513 13.30 -6.33 1.67
C LYS A 513 13.79 -7.04 0.40
N TRP A 514 12.89 -7.65 -0.38
CA TRP A 514 13.28 -8.35 -1.62
C TRP A 514 13.69 -7.39 -2.74
N TYR A 515 12.88 -6.36 -3.01
CA TYR A 515 13.10 -5.46 -4.15
C TYR A 515 14.06 -4.31 -3.82
N GLU A 516 14.16 -3.89 -2.56
CA GLU A 516 15.02 -2.79 -2.11
C GLU A 516 16.51 -3.16 -2.09
N VAL A 517 16.88 -4.44 -2.15
CA VAL A 517 18.29 -4.88 -2.22
C VAL A 517 19.03 -4.28 -3.41
N VAL A 518 18.33 -3.99 -4.52
CA VAL A 518 18.94 -3.42 -5.73
C VAL A 518 18.92 -1.89 -5.64
N GLN A 519 20.08 -1.27 -5.44
CA GLN A 519 20.22 0.19 -5.31
C GLN A 519 21.24 0.77 -6.30
N PRO A 520 21.09 2.03 -6.73
CA PRO A 520 22.12 2.71 -7.52
C PRO A 520 23.46 2.74 -6.77
N GLY A 521 24.56 2.51 -7.49
CA GLY A 521 25.90 2.39 -6.92
C GLY A 521 26.20 1.05 -6.24
N GLY A 522 25.16 0.24 -5.97
CA GLY A 522 25.30 -1.06 -5.32
C GLY A 522 25.48 -2.22 -6.29
N ILE A 523 25.75 -3.40 -5.70
CA ILE A 523 25.72 -4.66 -6.43
C ILE A 523 24.28 -5.04 -6.83
N VAL A 524 24.12 -5.59 -8.02
CA VAL A 524 22.84 -6.03 -8.56
C VAL A 524 22.78 -7.54 -8.59
N LEU A 525 22.04 -8.11 -7.65
CA LEU A 525 21.67 -9.52 -7.68
C LEU A 525 20.51 -9.71 -8.68
N ILE A 526 20.80 -10.38 -9.80
CA ILE A 526 19.85 -10.57 -10.91
C ILE A 526 18.54 -11.21 -10.45
N ALA A 527 18.59 -12.11 -9.46
CA ALA A 527 17.39 -12.74 -8.88
C ALA A 527 16.39 -11.71 -8.30
N HIS A 528 16.89 -10.63 -7.70
CA HIS A 528 16.06 -9.57 -7.09
C HIS A 528 15.44 -8.60 -8.11
N LEU A 529 15.83 -8.69 -9.40
CA LEU A 529 15.15 -8.00 -10.50
C LEU A 529 13.86 -8.73 -10.94
N SER A 530 13.64 -9.94 -10.43
CA SER A 530 12.53 -10.81 -10.78
C SER A 530 11.64 -11.13 -9.57
N CYS A 531 10.45 -11.65 -9.84
CA CYS A 531 9.56 -12.18 -8.80
C CYS A 531 10.29 -13.27 -7.98
N PRO A 532 10.21 -13.27 -6.63
CA PRO A 532 10.84 -14.30 -5.81
C PRO A 532 10.37 -15.72 -6.16
N PHE A 533 9.14 -15.87 -6.65
CA PHE A 533 8.51 -17.15 -6.94
C PHE A 533 8.54 -17.49 -8.44
N CYS A 534 7.79 -16.76 -9.26
CA CYS A 534 7.63 -17.12 -10.67
C CYS A 534 8.80 -16.70 -11.56
N LYS A 535 9.79 -15.97 -11.03
CA LYS A 535 10.98 -15.44 -11.74
C LYS A 535 10.69 -14.59 -12.99
N HIS A 536 9.43 -14.21 -13.22
CA HIS A 536 9.07 -13.23 -14.24
C HIS A 536 9.36 -11.81 -13.74
N ALA A 537 9.61 -10.90 -14.67
CA ALA A 537 9.73 -9.48 -14.37
C ALA A 537 8.46 -8.97 -13.68
N PRO A 538 8.58 -8.28 -12.54
CA PRO A 538 7.42 -7.72 -11.84
C PRO A 538 6.79 -6.59 -12.65
N ASN A 539 5.48 -6.42 -12.48
CA ASN A 539 4.77 -5.29 -13.06
C ASN A 539 5.35 -3.96 -12.55
N GLY A 540 5.42 -2.95 -13.42
CA GLY A 540 5.95 -1.63 -13.07
C GLY A 540 5.29 -0.96 -11.86
N ASN A 541 4.02 -1.27 -11.56
CA ASN A 541 3.35 -0.74 -10.36
C ASN A 541 3.87 -1.36 -9.06
N ILE A 542 4.29 -2.63 -9.07
CA ILE A 542 4.92 -3.30 -7.91
C ILE A 542 6.27 -2.65 -7.65
N LEU A 543 7.09 -2.49 -8.69
CA LEU A 543 8.39 -1.83 -8.57
C LEU A 543 8.24 -0.39 -8.11
N LYS A 544 7.33 0.41 -8.68
CA LYS A 544 7.09 1.79 -8.24
C LYS A 544 6.81 1.90 -6.73
N ARG A 545 6.20 0.86 -6.14
CA ARG A 545 5.84 0.82 -4.73
C ARG A 545 7.00 0.40 -3.83
N TYR A 546 7.79 -0.59 -4.23
CA TYR A 546 8.83 -1.20 -3.38
C TYR A 546 10.26 -0.84 -3.77
N ASN A 547 10.51 -0.45 -5.02
CA ASN A 547 11.77 0.09 -5.52
C ASN A 547 11.53 0.97 -6.76
N LYS A 548 11.24 2.25 -6.52
CA LYS A 548 10.92 3.22 -7.59
C LYS A 548 12.08 3.43 -8.55
N GLN A 549 13.32 3.39 -8.06
CA GLN A 549 14.51 3.58 -8.89
C GLN A 549 14.66 2.42 -9.87
N ALA A 550 14.45 1.17 -9.44
CA ALA A 550 14.62 -0.02 -10.30
C ALA A 550 13.66 -0.06 -11.50
N CYS A 551 12.62 0.79 -11.51
CA CYS A 551 11.73 0.96 -12.65
C CYS A 551 12.46 1.41 -13.94
N THR A 552 13.63 2.04 -13.85
CA THR A 552 14.42 2.46 -15.02
C THR A 552 15.13 1.29 -15.69
N ILE A 553 15.46 0.25 -14.91
CA ILE A 553 16.18 -0.94 -15.35
C ILE A 553 15.25 -1.88 -16.15
N LEU A 554 14.07 -2.15 -15.57
CA LEU A 554 13.16 -3.21 -16.04
C LEU A 554 12.26 -2.81 -17.23
N ARG A 555 12.43 -1.61 -17.78
CA ARG A 555 11.78 -1.17 -19.03
C ARG A 555 12.49 -1.63 -20.30
N SER A 556 13.64 -2.28 -20.16
CA SER A 556 14.36 -2.83 -21.31
C SER A 556 13.76 -4.19 -21.67
N ASP A 557 12.92 -4.24 -22.71
CA ASP A 557 12.30 -5.45 -23.29
C ASP A 557 13.30 -6.48 -23.86
N LYS A 558 14.59 -6.36 -23.53
CA LYS A 558 15.60 -7.33 -23.92
C LYS A 558 15.79 -8.32 -22.78
N LYS A 559 15.68 -9.61 -23.10
CA LYS A 559 16.28 -10.69 -22.31
C LYS A 559 17.74 -10.29 -22.10
N ASN A 560 18.06 -9.71 -20.94
CA ASN A 560 19.43 -9.39 -20.61
C ASN A 560 20.10 -10.72 -20.29
N ASP A 561 20.94 -11.17 -21.22
CA ASP A 561 21.76 -12.36 -21.05
C ASP A 561 22.91 -11.97 -20.11
N TYR A 562 22.70 -12.22 -18.82
CA TYR A 562 23.69 -11.93 -17.79
C TYR A 562 24.65 -13.11 -17.69
N ASP A 563 25.94 -12.81 -17.84
CA ASP A 563 27.03 -13.76 -17.76
C ASP A 563 27.19 -14.26 -16.32
N GLU A 564 27.09 -15.58 -16.14
CA GLU A 564 27.16 -16.23 -14.83
C GLU A 564 28.52 -16.05 -14.14
N HIS A 565 29.58 -15.71 -14.87
CA HIS A 565 30.93 -15.52 -14.34
C HIS A 565 31.17 -14.10 -13.80
N TRP A 566 30.18 -13.20 -13.89
CA TRP A 566 30.32 -11.81 -13.47
C TRP A 566 29.33 -11.41 -12.38
N TYR A 567 29.79 -10.58 -11.45
CA TYR A 567 28.96 -9.73 -10.63
C TYR A 567 28.66 -8.43 -11.38
N TYR A 568 27.42 -7.97 -11.25
CA TYR A 568 26.93 -6.76 -11.91
C TYR A 568 26.72 -5.65 -10.89
N GLY A 569 27.00 -4.41 -11.29
CA GLY A 569 26.77 -3.22 -10.48
C GLY A 569 25.84 -2.24 -11.20
N TRP A 570 25.14 -1.41 -10.44
CA TRP A 570 24.30 -0.34 -10.99
C TRP A 570 25.08 0.97 -11.02
N CYS A 571 25.49 1.42 -12.22
CA CYS A 571 26.33 2.60 -12.37
C CYS A 571 25.58 3.89 -11.97
N LEU A 572 26.19 4.72 -11.11
CA LEU A 572 25.64 6.02 -10.67
C LEU A 572 25.52 7.06 -11.78
N ASP A 573 26.37 7.00 -12.80
CA ASP A 573 26.40 8.02 -13.86
C ASP A 573 25.40 7.72 -14.98
N CYS A 574 25.48 6.51 -15.54
CA CYS A 574 24.62 6.14 -16.67
C CYS A 574 23.31 5.46 -16.26
N TYR A 575 23.13 5.16 -14.96
CA TYR A 575 21.96 4.47 -14.41
C TYR A 575 21.65 3.10 -15.07
N LYS A 576 22.65 2.45 -15.66
CA LYS A 576 22.54 1.12 -16.28
C LYS A 576 23.25 0.06 -15.45
N ILE A 577 22.79 -1.18 -15.58
CA ILE A 577 23.50 -2.36 -15.04
C ILE A 577 24.70 -2.67 -15.95
N LYS A 578 25.88 -2.80 -15.35
CA LYS A 578 27.14 -3.10 -16.05
C LYS A 578 27.94 -4.15 -15.29
N LYS A 579 28.82 -4.86 -16.00
CA LYS A 579 29.78 -5.80 -15.41
C LYS A 579 30.65 -5.04 -14.39
N ALA A 580 30.70 -5.51 -13.15
CA ALA A 580 31.46 -4.88 -12.08
C ALA A 580 32.73 -5.68 -11.78
N GLN A 581 32.59 -6.96 -11.45
CA GLN A 581 33.73 -7.80 -11.10
C GLN A 581 33.53 -9.24 -11.56
N GLU A 582 34.58 -9.88 -12.05
CA GLU A 582 34.58 -11.29 -12.41
C GLU A 582 34.70 -12.17 -11.16
N LYS A 583 33.90 -13.24 -11.09
CA LYS A 583 33.85 -14.15 -9.94
C LYS A 583 35.17 -14.87 -9.69
N VAL A 584 35.94 -15.13 -10.75
CA VAL A 584 37.26 -15.79 -10.68
C VAL A 584 38.27 -14.96 -9.88
N CYS A 585 38.06 -13.65 -9.77
CA CYS A 585 38.93 -12.75 -9.02
C CYS A 585 38.61 -12.69 -7.50
N MET A 586 37.64 -13.48 -7.01
CA MET A 586 37.27 -13.52 -5.58
C MET A 586 37.65 -14.87 -4.97
N ALA A 587 38.28 -14.82 -3.78
CA ALA A 587 38.49 -16.01 -2.97
C ALA A 587 37.15 -16.51 -2.40
N ASP A 588 36.90 -17.81 -2.48
CA ASP A 588 35.80 -18.59 -1.89
C ASP A 588 34.50 -17.84 -1.53
N GLY A 589 33.72 -17.47 -2.55
CA GLY A 589 32.26 -17.28 -2.43
C GLY A 589 31.75 -16.00 -1.79
N GLU A 590 32.62 -15.05 -1.42
CA GLU A 590 32.18 -13.75 -0.89
C GLU A 590 31.61 -12.84 -1.99
N ILE A 591 30.49 -12.18 -1.69
CA ILE A 591 29.84 -11.23 -2.61
C ILE A 591 30.55 -9.88 -2.49
N PRO A 592 31.00 -9.25 -3.60
CA PRO A 592 31.65 -7.94 -3.54
C PRO A 592 30.74 -6.89 -2.92
N GLN A 593 31.24 -6.18 -1.90
CA GLN A 593 30.58 -4.99 -1.39
C GLN A 593 30.94 -3.82 -2.30
N LEU A 594 30.02 -3.46 -3.18
CA LEU A 594 30.13 -2.29 -4.04
C LEU A 594 29.35 -1.13 -3.42
N GLU A 595 30.05 -0.06 -3.13
CA GLU A 595 29.49 1.25 -2.79
C GLU A 595 29.95 2.24 -3.87
N ASP A 596 29.05 3.13 -4.30
CA ASP A 596 29.31 4.15 -5.32
C ASP A 596 29.87 3.62 -6.66
N PHE A 597 29.40 2.45 -7.12
CA PHE A 597 29.84 1.85 -8.37
C PHE A 597 29.63 2.77 -9.58
N VAL A 598 30.71 2.96 -10.34
CA VAL A 598 30.74 3.64 -11.63
C VAL A 598 31.37 2.68 -12.64
N CYS A 599 30.70 2.46 -13.78
CA CYS A 599 31.23 1.54 -14.78
C CYS A 599 32.44 2.13 -15.51
N ASN A 600 33.32 1.27 -16.04
CA ASN A 600 34.54 1.68 -16.73
C ASN A 600 34.30 2.75 -17.82
N GLU A 601 33.23 2.60 -18.62
CA GLU A 601 32.84 3.58 -19.65
C GLU A 601 32.58 5.00 -19.09
N CYS A 602 32.06 5.09 -17.87
CA CYS A 602 31.79 6.36 -17.20
C CYS A 602 33.05 6.88 -16.49
N ASP A 603 33.85 5.99 -15.89
CA ASP A 603 35.12 6.35 -15.27
C ASP A 603 36.15 6.90 -16.29
N GLU A 604 36.24 6.27 -17.47
CA GLU A 604 37.10 6.77 -18.55
C GLU A 604 36.71 8.17 -19.04
N LYS A 605 35.41 8.49 -19.04
CA LYS A 605 34.91 9.83 -19.38
C LYS A 605 35.20 10.87 -18.30
N ARG A 606 35.47 10.46 -17.05
CA ARG A 606 35.81 11.36 -15.94
C ARG A 606 37.28 11.79 -15.96
N LYS A 607 38.16 11.05 -16.64
CA LYS A 607 39.60 11.39 -16.69
C LYS A 607 39.81 12.64 -17.54
N PRO A 608 40.37 13.73 -16.98
CA PRO A 608 40.63 14.94 -17.75
C PRO A 608 41.68 14.68 -18.84
N SER A 609 41.38 15.08 -20.07
CA SER A 609 42.31 15.05 -21.20
C SER A 609 43.48 16.02 -20.97
N ILE A 610 44.71 15.52 -20.91
CA ILE A 610 45.94 16.33 -20.79
C ILE A 610 46.16 17.15 -22.08
N PRO A 611 46.42 18.48 -22.04
CA PRO A 611 46.69 19.29 -23.25
C PRO A 611 48.08 19.00 -23.86
N ILE A 612 48.18 19.04 -25.20
CA ILE A 612 49.19 18.34 -26.02
C ILE A 612 50.52 19.10 -26.31
N ASP A 613 50.73 20.39 -25.96
CA ASP A 613 51.91 21.13 -26.48
C ASP A 613 53.03 21.41 -25.46
N VAL A 614 53.75 20.35 -25.07
CA VAL A 614 54.94 20.42 -24.20
C VAL A 614 56.18 19.93 -24.95
N LYS A 615 57.25 20.74 -24.99
CA LYS A 615 58.56 20.37 -25.57
C LYS A 615 59.66 20.45 -24.52
N TYR A 616 60.71 19.64 -24.68
CA TYR A 616 61.81 19.57 -23.71
C TYR A 616 63.00 20.42 -24.15
N CYS A 617 63.63 21.12 -23.20
CA CYS A 617 64.74 22.03 -23.48
C CYS A 617 65.99 21.26 -23.99
N PRO A 618 66.54 21.62 -25.18
CA PRO A 618 67.71 20.98 -25.75
C PRO A 618 69.05 21.56 -25.25
N GLY A 619 69.04 22.61 -24.44
CA GLY A 619 70.25 23.27 -23.96
C GLY A 619 71.04 22.42 -22.97
N ILE A 620 72.33 22.72 -22.82
CA ILE A 620 73.18 22.07 -21.81
C ILE A 620 73.20 22.93 -20.55
N ASN A 621 72.99 22.30 -19.39
CA ASN A 621 73.09 22.98 -18.11
C ASN A 621 74.58 23.19 -17.75
N GLN A 622 74.98 24.45 -17.57
CA GLN A 622 76.38 24.82 -17.36
C GLN A 622 76.95 24.29 -16.03
N THR A 623 76.11 23.94 -15.04
CA THR A 623 76.58 23.40 -13.76
C THR A 623 76.77 21.88 -13.77
N THR A 624 75.98 21.15 -14.56
CA THR A 624 76.02 19.68 -14.62
C THR A 624 76.60 19.13 -15.92
N ASN A 625 76.85 20.00 -16.90
CA ASN A 625 77.34 19.69 -18.25
C ASN A 625 76.52 18.63 -19.02
N ASN A 626 75.25 18.45 -18.63
CA ASN A 626 74.29 17.52 -19.25
C ASN A 626 73.13 18.29 -19.91
N VAL A 627 72.39 17.62 -20.81
CA VAL A 627 71.18 18.16 -21.44
C VAL A 627 70.15 18.54 -20.37
N CYS A 628 69.59 19.74 -20.46
CA CYS A 628 68.68 20.32 -19.48
C CYS A 628 67.38 19.52 -19.37
N GLY A 629 66.72 19.24 -20.51
CA GLY A 629 65.55 18.35 -20.54
C GLY A 629 64.33 18.84 -19.77
N VAL A 630 64.30 20.09 -19.30
CA VAL A 630 63.13 20.65 -18.61
C VAL A 630 61.96 20.78 -19.58
N ALA A 631 60.77 20.34 -19.15
CA ALA A 631 59.54 20.45 -19.91
C ALA A 631 59.09 21.91 -19.98
N VAL A 632 58.91 22.43 -21.18
CA VAL A 632 58.51 23.81 -21.47
C VAL A 632 57.23 23.79 -22.29
N SER A 633 56.22 24.52 -21.83
CA SER A 633 55.01 24.83 -22.59
C SER A 633 55.11 26.25 -23.12
N LYS A 634 54.88 26.45 -24.42
CA LYS A 634 54.84 27.79 -25.01
C LYS A 634 53.49 28.45 -24.70
N ASN A 635 53.52 29.66 -24.13
CA ASN A 635 52.31 30.44 -23.85
C ASN A 635 52.28 31.71 -24.72
N GLY A 636 52.08 31.52 -26.03
CA GLY A 636 52.08 32.60 -27.03
C GLY A 636 53.47 33.19 -27.34
N GLY A 637 53.49 34.26 -28.14
CA GLY A 637 54.71 35.03 -28.45
C GLY A 637 55.68 34.39 -29.45
N CYS A 638 56.88 34.94 -29.52
CA CYS A 638 57.90 34.56 -30.49
C CYS A 638 58.39 33.10 -30.34
N ASN A 639 58.95 32.53 -31.40
CA ASN A 639 59.50 31.16 -31.40
C ASN A 639 60.90 31.08 -30.78
N HIS A 640 61.44 32.19 -30.25
CA HIS A 640 62.65 32.20 -29.45
C HIS A 640 62.31 31.89 -27.98
N ILE A 641 62.77 30.73 -27.49
CA ILE A 641 62.55 30.31 -26.10
C ILE A 641 63.83 30.48 -25.31
N THR A 642 63.72 31.15 -24.17
CA THR A 642 64.79 31.23 -23.17
C THR A 642 64.42 30.29 -22.03
N CYS A 643 65.23 29.26 -21.78
CA CYS A 643 64.99 28.35 -20.67
C CYS A 643 65.46 28.99 -19.36
N SER A 644 64.56 29.18 -18.39
CA SER A 644 64.91 29.75 -17.08
C SER A 644 65.79 28.84 -16.22
N ALA A 645 65.84 27.54 -16.51
CA ALA A 645 66.60 26.56 -15.73
C ALA A 645 68.08 26.49 -16.12
N CYS A 646 68.41 26.64 -17.41
CA CYS A 646 69.78 26.56 -17.91
C CYS A 646 70.24 27.80 -18.70
N ASN A 647 69.39 28.83 -18.80
CA ASN A 647 69.59 30.07 -19.55
C ASN A 647 69.98 29.89 -21.02
N SER A 648 69.71 28.73 -21.61
CA SER A 648 69.94 28.51 -23.04
C SER A 648 68.81 29.11 -23.87
N HIS A 649 69.18 29.70 -25.00
CA HIS A 649 68.27 30.23 -26.02
C HIS A 649 68.11 29.20 -27.15
N TRP A 650 66.87 28.81 -27.46
CA TRP A 650 66.58 27.78 -28.46
C TRP A 650 65.28 28.06 -29.23
N CYS A 651 65.19 27.53 -30.46
CA CYS A 651 64.03 27.75 -31.33
C CYS A 651 62.92 26.73 -31.01
N TRP A 652 61.71 27.21 -30.68
CA TRP A 652 60.56 26.35 -30.38
C TRP A 652 60.21 25.39 -31.51
N LEU A 653 60.35 25.83 -32.77
CA LEU A 653 60.00 25.03 -33.94
C LEU A 653 61.03 23.92 -34.19
N CYS A 654 62.32 24.25 -34.12
CA CYS A 654 63.41 23.31 -34.41
C CYS A 654 63.86 22.48 -33.20
N VAL A 655 63.52 22.88 -31.98
CA VAL A 655 63.97 22.25 -30.72
C VAL A 655 65.51 22.14 -30.66
N THR A 656 66.21 23.21 -31.04
CA THR A 656 67.68 23.25 -31.09
C THR A 656 68.22 24.64 -30.70
N THR A 657 69.40 24.69 -30.08
CA THR A 657 70.11 25.94 -29.71
C THR A 657 70.91 26.50 -30.87
N TYR A 658 70.89 27.82 -31.05
CA TYR A 658 71.66 28.52 -32.09
C TYR A 658 72.42 29.70 -31.50
N LYS A 659 73.67 29.91 -31.94
CA LYS A 659 74.50 31.05 -31.47
C LYS A 659 73.92 32.41 -31.84
N ARG A 660 73.30 32.51 -33.01
CA ARG A 660 72.63 33.72 -33.52
C ARG A 660 71.17 33.39 -33.82
N ILE A 661 70.39 33.22 -32.76
CA ILE A 661 69.04 32.65 -32.86
C ILE A 661 68.07 33.51 -33.68
N TYR A 662 68.17 34.84 -33.61
CA TYR A 662 67.33 35.72 -34.42
C TYR A 662 67.69 35.64 -35.92
N GLU A 663 68.97 35.56 -36.28
CA GLU A 663 69.35 35.32 -37.68
C GLU A 663 68.78 33.99 -38.19
N HIS A 664 68.84 32.92 -37.38
CA HIS A 664 68.22 31.63 -37.72
C HIS A 664 66.71 31.74 -37.91
N LEU A 665 65.98 32.39 -36.98
CA LEU A 665 64.53 32.54 -37.09
C LEU A 665 64.13 33.29 -38.37
N MET A 666 64.84 34.37 -38.71
CA MET A 666 64.58 35.11 -39.94
C MET A 666 64.96 34.32 -41.19
N ALA A 667 66.12 33.66 -41.21
CA ALA A 667 66.60 32.93 -42.39
C ALA A 667 65.85 31.60 -42.64
N ALA A 668 65.49 30.87 -41.58
CA ALA A 668 64.88 29.53 -41.68
C ALA A 668 63.36 29.53 -41.59
N HIS A 669 62.75 30.53 -40.93
CA HIS A 669 61.30 30.60 -40.73
C HIS A 669 60.67 31.88 -41.28
N GLY A 670 61.46 32.84 -41.78
CA GLY A 670 60.98 34.08 -42.40
C GLY A 670 60.32 35.07 -41.44
N ASN A 671 60.20 34.74 -40.16
CA ASN A 671 59.63 35.57 -39.11
C ASN A 671 60.11 35.11 -37.72
N PHE A 672 59.84 35.92 -36.70
CA PHE A 672 60.15 35.58 -35.31
C PHE A 672 59.01 34.86 -34.59
N GLY A 673 57.88 34.63 -35.25
CA GLY A 673 56.66 34.08 -34.64
C GLY A 673 55.68 35.12 -34.10
N PHE A 674 55.70 36.34 -34.62
CA PHE A 674 54.58 37.28 -34.50
C PHE A 674 53.71 37.13 -35.74
N GLU A 675 52.42 36.85 -35.56
CA GLU A 675 51.44 36.97 -36.64
C GLU A 675 51.37 38.47 -37.01
N ILE A 676 51.70 38.80 -38.26
CA ILE A 676 51.47 40.14 -38.79
C ILE A 676 49.98 40.19 -39.16
N ASP A 677 49.14 40.64 -38.23
CA ASP A 677 47.79 41.06 -38.59
C ASP A 677 47.90 42.27 -39.51
N GLY A 678 47.32 42.16 -40.70
CA GLY A 678 47.47 43.17 -41.77
C GLY A 678 46.89 44.54 -41.41
N HIS A 679 47.60 45.58 -41.88
CA HIS A 679 47.16 46.96 -42.21
C HIS A 679 46.32 47.71 -41.15
N GLU A 680 46.81 48.81 -40.54
CA GLU A 680 47.04 50.09 -41.22
C GLU A 680 48.46 50.65 -41.01
N ASN A 681 48.98 51.31 -42.05
CA ASN A 681 50.26 52.00 -42.06
C ASN A 681 50.25 53.18 -41.07
N PHE A 682 51.13 53.14 -40.09
CA PHE A 682 51.75 54.35 -39.53
C PHE A 682 53.26 54.20 -39.68
N PHE A 683 53.76 54.67 -40.83
CA PHE A 683 55.09 55.22 -40.87
C PHE A 683 55.07 56.56 -40.10
N ASP A 684 56.17 56.79 -39.41
CA ASP A 684 56.66 58.04 -38.80
C ASP A 684 56.54 58.19 -37.28
N ASP A 685 57.74 58.48 -36.75
CA ASP A 685 58.11 59.06 -35.47
C ASP A 685 58.22 58.12 -34.25
N TYR A 686 59.41 57.52 -34.06
CA TYR A 686 60.48 58.20 -33.30
C TYR A 686 61.79 57.39 -33.36
N TYR A 687 62.84 58.03 -33.89
CA TYR A 687 64.24 57.71 -33.59
C TYR A 687 64.54 58.08 -32.13
N ASP A 688 65.08 57.15 -31.35
CA ASP A 688 66.41 57.21 -30.69
C ASP A 688 66.72 55.91 -29.93
#